data_AF-A0A3M1VDS6-F1
#
_entry.id   AF-A0A3M1VDS6-F1
#
_cell.length_a   1.000
_cell.length_b   1.000
_cell.length_c   1.000
_cell.angle_alpha   90.00
_cell.angle_beta   90.00
_cell.angle_gamma   90.00
#
_symmetry.space_group_name_H-M   'P 1'
#
loop_
_entity.id
_entity.type
_entity.pdbx_description
1 polymer ?
#
loop_
_entity_poly.entity_id
_entity_poly.type
_entity_poly.pdbx_seq_one_letter_code
_entity_poly.pdbx_strand_id
1 'polypeptide(L)'
;MEHSGYDTKNRFATLLVSGGLLLFIFSLSIKSLALWDHNGLTLYSNAKAVLVSGAILCVLGILLNGLNLSGRLIMLELFAFAICLVFLSDWLNHRYNFFQGPSIRGEIIFMSLCSFFFVNKAPEQSLPVTAILAITLCIGCFFWESAGRLIFSDDHSTFLYRLELLKENFPSIPFYNPFWNGGIDNRDFFATGALNVFLLFSPLIYLYPVEQIYNFIVVGVLFVLLPLSSYCACRLVNLKHPAPAIASILSVSTSLTWFEWGLKYGTMGFVTSTSLLPLLLALTCRLLNEHIRLTLTEAILYVLLFSLVLLWSPSGLVLIPAMLIGLAKVVMAFCGRGALLKKRLLIPLAVAIIAINLPWISIFWSVSNVSKFIKSEKPAYTSMAQEAEASLTGQHKTFKKNAASLNLKDSLKALREKTISTNPLLIFMLLPGLTLIGGLSGWLIAATSLWLLIMGAGLSPLKPQLELDRMLVILQIIACIPAAAAISTLMKRNVTEKSGIISRSLVALISGFLLSGPLATAAITVNHSLVKYYFKEPKTDHLIETIRNLSVGGRIAFSGFVLHELNHAHLAPLAYLTGKPLMASSYVHNLWRYKQLFPHSFINRRLEGIEEYLDLYNVSAIFAHERRWKKFFTNHPEKFVRVATEGRFHLFVRKDFKSSYFLKGQGKVLQQNSNSVTLKLKSKDAVIKYNYFPFLEATGCAVKPYQAAPEVVLVELENCPLNRTITLKSMPAYRRLLFRS
;
A
#
# COMPACT_ATOMS: atom_id res chain seq x y z
N MET A 1 -11.01 34.14 47.56
CA MET A 1 -12.24 33.55 46.97
C MET A 1 -12.46 33.92 45.49
N GLU A 2 -11.84 34.99 44.97
CA GLU A 2 -11.99 35.41 43.56
C GLU A 2 -11.33 34.49 42.50
N HIS A 3 -10.38 33.63 42.88
CA HIS A 3 -9.82 32.65 41.93
C HIS A 3 -10.75 31.46 41.60
N SER A 4 -11.84 31.27 42.33
CA SER A 4 -12.78 30.15 42.08
C SER A 4 -13.75 30.42 40.91
N GLY A 5 -14.17 31.68 40.71
CA GLY A 5 -15.13 32.05 39.66
C GLY A 5 -14.52 32.10 38.26
N TYR A 6 -13.22 32.33 38.14
CA TYR A 6 -12.52 32.34 36.85
C TYR A 6 -12.38 30.92 36.26
N ASP A 7 -12.24 29.90 37.12
CA ASP A 7 -12.10 28.50 36.70
C ASP A 7 -13.44 27.92 36.17
N THR A 8 -14.58 28.28 36.77
CA THR A 8 -15.88 27.73 36.36
C THR A 8 -16.31 28.20 34.97
N LYS A 9 -16.16 29.49 34.65
CA LYS A 9 -16.47 30.03 33.31
C LYS A 9 -15.62 29.37 32.21
N ASN A 10 -14.32 29.23 32.44
CA ASN A 10 -13.40 28.62 31.48
C ASN A 10 -13.70 27.13 31.29
N ARG A 11 -14.04 26.40 32.36
CA ARG A 11 -14.45 24.99 32.25
C ARG A 11 -15.74 24.83 31.44
N PHE A 12 -16.73 25.68 31.67
CA PHE A 12 -17.98 25.63 30.89
C PHE A 12 -17.74 25.93 29.41
N ALA A 13 -16.94 26.94 29.08
CA ALA A 13 -16.56 27.23 27.71
C ALA A 13 -15.82 26.05 27.04
N THR A 14 -14.88 25.44 27.77
CA THR A 14 -14.14 24.23 27.31
C THR A 14 -15.07 23.05 27.07
N LEU A 15 -16.06 22.84 27.95
CA LEU A 15 -17.08 21.81 27.79
C LEU A 15 -17.87 22.02 26.50
N LEU A 16 -18.31 23.25 26.22
CA LEU A 16 -19.05 23.58 25.00
C LEU A 16 -18.22 23.34 23.73
N VAL A 17 -16.96 23.79 23.70
CA VAL A 17 -16.06 23.53 22.56
C VAL A 17 -15.82 22.03 22.38
N SER A 18 -15.54 21.31 23.46
CA SER A 18 -15.29 19.86 23.42
C SER A 18 -16.53 19.10 22.94
N GLY A 19 -17.71 19.47 23.44
CA GLY A 19 -18.98 18.87 23.05
C GLY A 19 -19.32 19.16 21.60
N GLY A 20 -19.10 20.41 21.16
CA GLY A 20 -19.26 20.79 19.77
C GLY A 20 -18.36 19.98 18.82
N LEU A 21 -17.06 19.89 19.12
CA LEU A 21 -16.10 19.08 18.37
C LEU A 21 -16.49 17.59 18.34
N LEU A 22 -17.03 17.07 19.44
CA LEU A 22 -17.47 15.70 19.49
C LEU A 22 -18.66 15.43 18.55
N LEU A 23 -19.65 16.33 18.52
CA LEU A 23 -20.77 16.27 17.59
C LEU A 23 -20.31 16.41 16.13
N PHE A 24 -19.30 17.23 15.86
CA PHE A 24 -18.64 17.30 14.55
C PHE A 24 -18.05 15.94 14.14
N ILE A 25 -17.28 15.30 15.03
CA ILE A 25 -16.71 13.98 14.73
C ILE A 25 -17.81 12.97 14.43
N PHE A 26 -18.84 12.85 15.28
CA PHE A 26 -19.94 11.92 15.05
C PHE A 26 -20.65 12.18 13.71
N SER A 27 -21.04 13.43 13.43
CA SER A 27 -21.75 13.79 12.20
C SER A 27 -20.95 13.54 10.92
N LEU A 28 -19.62 13.72 10.97
CA LEU A 28 -18.71 13.40 9.87
C LEU A 28 -18.51 11.89 9.70
N SER A 29 -18.54 11.13 10.80
CA SER A 29 -18.21 9.71 10.82
C SER A 29 -19.37 8.79 10.47
N ILE A 30 -20.60 9.14 10.85
CA ILE A 30 -21.77 8.30 10.69
C ILE A 30 -23.01 9.14 10.34
N LYS A 31 -23.95 8.57 9.57
CA LYS A 31 -25.15 9.30 9.11
C LYS A 31 -26.24 9.43 10.18
N SER A 32 -26.42 8.36 10.95
CA SER A 32 -27.40 8.19 12.02
C SER A 32 -26.73 7.35 13.09
N LEU A 33 -27.18 7.49 14.34
CA LEU A 33 -26.68 6.69 15.45
C LEU A 33 -27.89 6.12 16.18
N ALA A 34 -27.94 4.81 16.35
CA ALA A 34 -29.00 4.12 17.11
C ALA A 34 -28.41 3.42 18.32
N LEU A 35 -29.20 3.26 19.39
CA LEU A 35 -28.78 2.57 20.59
C LEU A 35 -28.74 1.06 20.31
N TRP A 36 -27.63 0.42 20.66
CA TRP A 36 -27.34 -1.00 20.56
C TRP A 36 -27.27 -1.57 19.15
N ASP A 37 -28.33 -1.44 18.35
CA ASP A 37 -28.40 -1.90 16.97
C ASP A 37 -29.19 -0.94 16.07
N HIS A 38 -29.19 -1.24 14.77
CA HIS A 38 -29.79 -0.40 13.72
C HIS A 38 -31.32 -0.29 13.83
N ASN A 39 -31.96 -1.18 14.59
CA ASN A 39 -33.40 -1.16 14.87
C ASN A 39 -33.71 -0.58 16.26
N GLY A 40 -32.70 -0.25 17.06
CA GLY A 40 -32.85 0.33 18.39
C GLY A 40 -33.27 1.80 18.37
N LEU A 41 -33.30 2.40 19.56
CA LEU A 41 -33.68 3.80 19.74
C LEU A 41 -32.69 4.71 18.99
N THR A 42 -33.17 5.40 17.95
CA THR A 42 -32.35 6.33 17.17
C THR A 42 -31.99 7.54 18.03
N LEU A 43 -30.71 7.70 18.38
CA LEU A 43 -30.18 8.86 19.11
C LEU A 43 -30.22 10.12 18.24
N TYR A 44 -29.90 9.96 16.95
CA TYR A 44 -30.17 10.99 15.94
C TYR A 44 -30.28 10.36 14.53
N SER A 45 -31.20 10.90 13.73
CA SER A 45 -31.45 10.44 12.35
C SER A 45 -30.80 11.32 11.28
N ASN A 46 -30.42 12.57 11.64
CA ASN A 46 -29.92 13.55 10.69
C ASN A 46 -28.57 14.13 11.11
N ALA A 47 -27.48 13.60 10.55
CA ALA A 47 -26.13 14.12 10.77
C ALA A 47 -25.97 15.63 10.48
N LYS A 48 -26.79 16.23 9.60
CA LYS A 48 -26.69 17.68 9.34
C LYS A 48 -27.14 18.50 10.57
N ALA A 49 -28.19 18.08 11.25
CA ALA A 49 -28.67 18.76 12.45
C ALA A 49 -27.60 18.69 13.55
N VAL A 50 -27.00 17.50 13.76
CA VAL A 50 -25.90 17.28 14.70
C VAL A 50 -24.68 18.13 14.37
N LEU A 51 -24.33 18.25 13.08
CA LEU A 51 -23.24 19.09 12.60
C LEU A 51 -23.47 20.57 12.95
N VAL A 52 -24.69 21.07 12.69
CA VAL A 52 -25.07 22.46 12.99
C VAL A 52 -25.06 22.71 14.50
N SER A 53 -25.62 21.81 15.30
CA SER A 53 -25.56 21.90 16.76
C SER A 53 -24.12 21.92 17.27
N GLY A 54 -23.26 21.07 16.71
CA GLY A 54 -21.82 21.06 17.02
C GLY A 54 -21.15 22.40 16.71
N ALA A 55 -21.47 23.00 15.56
CA ALA A 55 -20.97 24.32 15.16
C ALA A 55 -21.38 25.41 16.14
N ILE A 56 -22.66 25.43 16.53
CA ILE A 56 -23.21 26.39 17.48
C ILE A 56 -22.50 26.27 18.84
N LEU A 57 -22.33 25.05 19.36
CA LEU A 57 -21.65 24.83 20.65
C LEU A 57 -20.18 25.28 20.61
N CYS A 58 -19.46 25.01 19.52
CA CYS A 58 -18.09 25.48 19.33
C CYS A 58 -18.01 27.02 19.32
N VAL A 59 -18.87 27.68 18.54
CA VAL A 59 -18.89 29.14 18.44
C VAL A 59 -19.22 29.77 19.80
N LEU A 60 -20.25 29.28 20.49
CA LEU A 60 -20.62 29.74 21.83
C LEU A 60 -19.47 29.57 22.83
N GLY A 61 -18.82 28.40 22.84
CA GLY A 61 -17.67 28.15 23.71
C GLY A 61 -16.50 29.09 23.42
N ILE A 62 -16.19 29.35 22.14
CA ILE A 62 -15.12 30.30 21.74
C ILE A 62 -15.46 31.73 22.16
N LEU A 63 -16.70 32.17 21.95
CA LEU A 63 -17.18 33.49 22.35
C LEU A 63 -17.13 33.67 23.87
N LEU A 64 -17.55 32.67 24.64
CA LEU A 64 -17.51 32.69 26.11
C LEU A 64 -16.09 32.74 26.67
N ASN A 65 -15.13 32.12 25.98
CA ASN A 65 -13.72 32.13 26.35
C ASN A 65 -12.97 33.39 25.87
N GLY A 66 -13.66 34.31 25.17
CA GLY A 66 -13.10 35.60 24.73
C GLY A 66 -11.88 35.49 23.82
N LEU A 67 -11.83 34.46 22.95
CA LEU A 67 -10.66 34.08 22.14
C LEU A 67 -9.37 33.78 22.94
N ASN A 68 -9.41 33.82 24.27
CA ASN A 68 -8.28 33.52 25.12
C ASN A 68 -8.12 32.00 25.27
N LEU A 69 -7.74 31.37 24.17
CA LEU A 69 -7.54 29.93 23.99
C LEU A 69 -6.27 29.41 24.71
N SER A 70 -5.73 30.15 25.68
CA SER A 70 -4.45 29.86 26.34
C SER A 70 -4.52 28.69 27.35
N GLY A 71 -5.73 28.19 27.67
CA GLY A 71 -5.98 27.02 28.51
C GLY A 71 -6.39 25.77 27.72
N ARG A 72 -6.27 24.59 28.34
CA ARG A 72 -6.64 23.27 27.77
C ARG A 72 -8.04 23.30 27.14
N LEU A 73 -8.09 23.55 25.83
CA LEU A 73 -9.32 23.71 25.04
C LEU A 73 -10.21 22.48 24.95
N ILE A 74 -9.70 21.32 25.37
CA ILE A 74 -10.33 20.04 25.16
C ILE A 74 -10.43 19.29 26.49
N MET A 75 -11.65 18.94 26.89
CA MET A 75 -11.95 18.07 28.01
C MET A 75 -11.83 16.61 27.60
N LEU A 76 -10.78 15.96 28.07
CA LEU A 76 -10.42 14.59 27.73
C LEU A 76 -11.50 13.58 28.16
N GLU A 77 -12.17 13.87 29.28
CA GLU A 77 -13.24 13.06 29.85
C GLU A 77 -14.48 12.99 28.94
N LEU A 78 -14.77 14.05 28.18
CA LEU A 78 -15.90 14.07 27.26
C LEU A 78 -15.65 13.20 26.03
N PHE A 79 -14.41 13.18 25.54
CA PHE A 79 -14.01 12.27 24.47
C PHE A 79 -13.93 10.81 24.97
N ALA A 80 -13.60 10.60 26.24
CA ALA A 80 -13.73 9.28 26.86
C ALA A 80 -15.18 8.80 26.91
N PHE A 81 -16.11 9.71 27.24
CA PHE A 81 -17.55 9.43 27.20
C PHE A 81 -18.04 9.10 25.78
N ALA A 82 -17.46 9.69 24.74
CA ALA A 82 -17.77 9.32 23.36
C ALA A 82 -17.51 7.84 23.05
N ILE A 83 -16.46 7.26 23.63
CA ILE A 83 -16.18 5.82 23.49
C ILE A 83 -17.29 4.98 24.15
N CYS A 84 -17.86 5.46 25.26
CA CYS A 84 -19.06 4.86 25.85
C CYS A 84 -20.25 4.90 24.89
N LEU A 85 -20.47 6.04 24.23
CA LEU A 85 -21.52 6.16 23.20
C LEU A 85 -21.28 5.23 22.01
N VAL A 86 -20.03 5.04 21.57
CA VAL A 86 -19.68 4.08 20.52
C VAL A 86 -19.98 2.64 20.95
N PHE A 87 -19.68 2.29 22.20
CA PHE A 87 -19.97 0.96 22.74
C PHE A 87 -21.48 0.67 22.82
N LEU A 88 -22.25 1.67 23.27
CA LEU A 88 -23.69 1.59 23.45
C LEU A 88 -24.49 1.80 22.16
N SER A 89 -23.86 2.14 21.04
CA SER A 89 -24.54 2.39 19.76
C SER A 89 -24.41 1.26 18.76
N ASP A 90 -25.10 1.39 17.63
CA ASP A 90 -25.03 0.54 16.45
C ASP A 90 -23.70 0.64 15.69
N TRP A 91 -22.77 1.51 16.12
CA TRP A 91 -21.47 1.69 15.48
C TRP A 91 -20.72 0.37 15.28
N LEU A 92 -20.69 -0.48 16.32
CA LEU A 92 -20.03 -1.79 16.31
C LEU A 92 -20.74 -2.82 15.42
N ASN A 93 -21.98 -2.56 15.02
CA ASN A 93 -22.77 -3.46 14.16
C ASN A 93 -22.65 -3.11 12.67
N HIS A 94 -21.99 -2.00 12.33
CA HIS A 94 -21.80 -1.66 10.93
C HIS A 94 -20.93 -2.70 10.21
N ARG A 95 -21.34 -2.99 8.98
CA ARG A 95 -20.54 -3.81 8.07
C ARG A 95 -19.18 -3.15 7.86
N TYR A 96 -18.12 -3.96 7.89
CA TYR A 96 -16.73 -3.52 7.79
C TYR A 96 -16.22 -2.67 8.96
N ASN A 97 -16.88 -2.73 10.13
CA ASN A 97 -16.26 -2.26 11.36
C ASN A 97 -14.99 -3.09 11.64
N PHE A 98 -13.95 -2.46 12.20
CA PHE A 98 -12.73 -3.16 12.63
C PHE A 98 -13.01 -4.17 13.74
N PHE A 99 -13.80 -3.76 14.74
CA PHE A 99 -14.31 -4.57 15.83
C PHE A 99 -15.55 -5.35 15.36
N GLN A 100 -15.34 -6.33 14.47
CA GLN A 100 -16.42 -7.17 13.93
C GLN A 100 -16.60 -8.47 14.74
N GLY A 101 -17.80 -9.05 14.66
CA GLY A 101 -18.14 -10.34 15.25
C GLY A 101 -19.26 -10.23 16.28
N PRO A 102 -20.09 -11.28 16.46
CA PRO A 102 -21.22 -11.24 17.38
C PRO A 102 -20.78 -11.09 18.86
N SER A 103 -19.56 -11.51 19.20
CA SER A 103 -18.99 -11.50 20.55
C SER A 103 -18.26 -10.21 20.93
N ILE A 104 -18.06 -9.25 20.02
CA ILE A 104 -17.05 -8.19 20.21
C ILE A 104 -17.33 -7.28 21.41
N ARG A 105 -18.61 -7.00 21.71
CA ARG A 105 -18.98 -6.28 22.94
C ARG A 105 -18.61 -7.07 24.19
N GLY A 106 -18.80 -8.39 24.17
CA GLY A 106 -18.40 -9.28 25.26
C GLY A 106 -16.89 -9.26 25.49
N GLU A 107 -16.09 -9.29 24.42
CA GLU A 107 -14.63 -9.15 24.50
C GLU A 107 -14.21 -7.79 25.07
N ILE A 108 -14.85 -6.70 24.63
CA ILE A 108 -14.62 -5.35 25.18
C ILE A 108 -14.98 -5.30 26.67
N ILE A 109 -16.13 -5.86 27.08
CA ILE A 109 -16.55 -5.91 28.49
C ILE A 109 -15.51 -6.69 29.31
N PHE A 110 -15.14 -7.89 28.86
CA PHE A 110 -14.18 -8.75 29.54
C PHE A 110 -12.84 -8.02 29.72
N MET A 111 -12.30 -7.42 28.65
CA MET A 111 -11.06 -6.66 28.71
C MET A 111 -11.17 -5.39 29.54
N SER A 112 -12.34 -4.75 29.59
CA SER A 112 -12.61 -3.61 30.47
C SER A 112 -12.55 -4.02 31.94
N LEU A 113 -13.17 -5.15 32.30
CA LEU A 113 -13.12 -5.70 33.66
C LEU A 113 -11.68 -6.08 34.04
N CYS A 114 -10.96 -6.80 33.17
CA CYS A 114 -9.55 -7.11 33.38
C CYS A 114 -8.70 -5.84 33.57
N SER A 115 -8.95 -4.80 32.77
CA SER A 115 -8.23 -3.53 32.94
C SER A 115 -8.57 -2.83 34.25
N PHE A 116 -9.85 -2.81 34.63
CA PHE A 116 -10.33 -2.21 35.88
C PHE A 116 -9.62 -2.81 37.10
N PHE A 117 -9.42 -4.13 37.12
CA PHE A 117 -8.81 -4.81 38.27
C PHE A 117 -7.27 -4.87 38.24
N PHE A 118 -6.65 -4.98 37.05
CA PHE A 118 -5.22 -5.29 36.92
C PHE A 118 -4.43 -4.19 36.20
N VAL A 119 -4.77 -3.88 34.94
CA VAL A 119 -3.95 -3.01 34.08
C VAL A 119 -3.90 -1.58 34.61
N ASN A 120 -5.02 -1.07 35.11
CA ASN A 120 -5.10 0.30 35.64
C ASN A 120 -4.33 0.49 36.96
N LYS A 121 -3.85 -0.57 37.61
CA LYS A 121 -3.04 -0.43 38.84
C LYS A 121 -1.56 -0.21 38.56
N ALA A 122 -1.03 -0.81 37.48
CA ALA A 122 0.39 -0.74 37.13
C ALA A 122 0.62 -0.61 35.61
N PRO A 123 0.02 0.40 34.95
CA PRO A 123 0.00 0.49 33.49
C PRO A 123 1.40 0.63 32.88
N GLU A 124 2.36 1.21 33.61
CA GLU A 124 3.75 1.36 33.16
C GLU A 124 4.48 0.02 32.99
N GLN A 125 4.10 -1.00 33.75
CA GLN A 125 4.71 -2.34 33.72
C GLN A 125 3.91 -3.29 32.81
N SER A 126 2.58 -3.26 32.87
CA SER A 126 1.75 -4.23 32.16
C SER A 126 1.64 -3.94 30.66
N LEU A 127 1.49 -2.68 30.25
CA LEU A 127 1.24 -2.34 28.84
C LEU A 127 2.39 -2.67 27.89
N PRO A 128 3.69 -2.50 28.25
CA PRO A 128 4.79 -3.00 27.42
C PRO A 128 4.72 -4.52 27.17
N VAL A 129 4.43 -5.31 28.21
CA VAL A 129 4.24 -6.77 28.08
C VAL A 129 3.06 -7.06 27.17
N THR A 130 1.94 -6.36 27.36
CA THR A 130 0.77 -6.49 26.50
C THR A 130 1.06 -6.13 25.03
N ALA A 131 1.89 -5.12 24.76
CA ALA A 131 2.29 -4.79 23.40
C ALA A 131 3.06 -5.94 22.74
N ILE A 132 3.99 -6.56 23.47
CA ILE A 132 4.74 -7.74 22.97
C ILE A 132 3.79 -8.92 22.75
N LEU A 133 2.87 -9.18 23.67
CA LEU A 133 1.87 -10.24 23.53
C LEU A 133 0.94 -9.99 22.34
N ALA A 134 0.51 -8.75 22.10
CA ALA A 134 -0.32 -8.38 20.96
C ALA A 134 0.39 -8.66 19.62
N ILE A 135 1.67 -8.27 19.51
CA ILE A 135 2.51 -8.54 18.34
C ILE A 135 2.65 -10.06 18.13
N THR A 136 3.01 -10.77 19.19
CA THR A 136 3.24 -12.23 19.15
C THR A 136 1.96 -12.99 18.79
N LEU A 137 0.82 -12.58 19.33
CA LEU A 137 -0.49 -13.14 19.01
C LEU A 137 -0.79 -13.02 17.52
N CYS A 138 -0.67 -11.83 16.95
CA CYS A 138 -1.00 -11.60 15.53
C CYS A 138 -0.06 -12.37 14.60
N ILE A 139 1.24 -12.43 14.93
CA ILE A 139 2.22 -13.23 14.19
C ILE A 139 1.88 -14.73 14.30
N GLY A 140 1.59 -15.22 15.51
CA GLY A 140 1.23 -16.61 15.76
C GLY A 140 -0.03 -17.02 15.01
N CYS A 141 -1.09 -16.21 15.07
CA CYS A 141 -2.34 -16.42 14.34
C CYS A 141 -2.13 -16.43 12.81
N PHE A 142 -1.32 -15.52 12.27
CA PHE A 142 -1.01 -15.51 10.84
C PHE A 142 -0.29 -16.80 10.40
N PHE A 143 0.72 -17.26 11.14
CA PHE A 143 1.44 -18.48 10.80
C PHE A 143 0.62 -19.74 11.04
N TRP A 144 -0.26 -19.74 12.04
CA TRP A 144 -1.24 -20.79 12.26
C TRP A 144 -2.16 -20.94 11.05
N GLU A 145 -2.75 -19.84 10.57
CA GLU A 145 -3.64 -19.83 9.41
C GLU A 145 -2.91 -20.15 8.09
N SER A 146 -1.67 -19.66 7.97
CA SER A 146 -0.79 -19.99 6.85
C SER A 146 -0.56 -21.50 6.74
N ALA A 147 -0.36 -22.19 7.87
CA ALA A 147 0.03 -23.60 7.92
C ALA A 147 1.25 -23.89 7.00
N GLY A 148 2.21 -22.96 6.96
CA GLY A 148 3.40 -23.03 6.10
C GLY A 148 3.19 -22.61 4.64
N ARG A 149 1.96 -22.32 4.21
CA ARG A 149 1.66 -21.89 2.83
C ARG A 149 2.05 -20.42 2.63
N LEU A 150 2.52 -20.10 1.43
CA LEU A 150 2.90 -18.75 1.02
C LEU A 150 1.68 -17.85 0.87
N ILE A 151 1.69 -16.62 1.41
CA ILE A 151 0.63 -15.65 1.13
C ILE A 151 0.66 -15.27 -0.35
N PHE A 152 -0.50 -15.32 -1.00
CA PHE A 152 -0.57 -15.32 -2.47
C PHE A 152 -1.77 -14.52 -3.00
N SER A 153 -2.31 -13.60 -2.19
CA SER A 153 -3.45 -12.78 -2.61
C SER A 153 -3.04 -11.61 -3.47
N ASP A 154 -3.78 -11.40 -4.55
CA ASP A 154 -3.70 -10.23 -5.41
C ASP A 154 -2.22 -9.93 -5.77
N ASP A 155 -1.71 -8.76 -5.38
CA ASP A 155 -0.39 -8.27 -5.70
C ASP A 155 0.74 -8.92 -4.87
N HIS A 156 0.45 -9.76 -3.87
CA HIS A 156 1.49 -10.52 -3.14
C HIS A 156 2.32 -11.39 -4.08
N SER A 157 1.69 -12.10 -5.03
CA SER A 157 2.41 -12.97 -5.97
C SER A 157 3.30 -12.16 -6.91
N THR A 158 2.83 -10.98 -7.35
CA THR A 158 3.63 -10.04 -8.13
C THR A 158 4.77 -9.46 -7.30
N PHE A 159 4.52 -9.10 -6.04
CA PHE A 159 5.52 -8.49 -5.17
C PHE A 159 6.64 -9.49 -4.84
N LEU A 160 6.30 -10.75 -4.55
CA LEU A 160 7.26 -11.85 -4.45
C LEU A 160 8.14 -11.93 -5.70
N TYR A 161 7.54 -11.96 -6.89
CA TYR A 161 8.28 -11.98 -8.16
C TYR A 161 9.23 -10.78 -8.31
N ARG A 162 8.79 -9.58 -7.92
CA ARG A 162 9.63 -8.38 -7.94
C ARG A 162 10.83 -8.50 -6.99
N LEU A 163 10.68 -9.12 -5.82
CA LEU A 163 11.78 -9.32 -4.88
C LEU A 163 12.81 -10.33 -5.41
N GLU A 164 12.36 -11.44 -6.02
CA GLU A 164 13.26 -12.40 -6.69
C GLU A 164 14.05 -11.72 -7.82
N LEU A 165 13.36 -10.94 -8.65
CA LEU A 165 14.01 -10.17 -9.70
C LEU A 165 14.99 -9.12 -9.16
N LEU A 166 14.71 -8.48 -8.02
CA LEU A 166 15.66 -7.56 -7.39
C LEU A 166 16.87 -8.30 -6.81
N LYS A 167 16.66 -9.47 -6.20
CA LYS A 167 17.75 -10.31 -5.70
C LYS A 167 18.77 -10.65 -6.79
N GLU A 168 18.29 -11.00 -7.98
CA GLU A 168 19.15 -11.37 -9.11
C GLU A 168 19.78 -10.17 -9.84
N ASN A 169 19.11 -9.02 -9.86
CA ASN A 169 19.45 -7.95 -10.80
C ASN A 169 19.83 -6.62 -10.14
N PHE A 170 19.60 -6.41 -8.84
CA PHE A 170 20.00 -5.18 -8.15
C PHE A 170 21.54 -5.11 -8.03
N PRO A 171 22.18 -3.95 -8.30
CA PRO A 171 21.61 -2.62 -8.55
C PRO A 171 21.29 -2.28 -10.02
N SER A 172 21.39 -3.22 -10.95
CA SER A 172 21.19 -3.04 -12.40
C SER A 172 19.71 -2.97 -12.80
N ILE A 173 18.98 -1.98 -12.28
CA ILE A 173 17.58 -1.69 -12.62
C ILE A 173 17.42 -0.32 -13.29
N PRO A 174 16.46 -0.13 -14.22
CA PRO A 174 15.61 -1.16 -14.83
C PRO A 174 16.40 -2.06 -15.79
N PHE A 175 15.85 -3.22 -16.15
CA PHE A 175 16.47 -4.19 -17.07
C PHE A 175 15.46 -4.78 -18.06
N TYR A 176 15.98 -5.48 -19.08
CA TYR A 176 15.16 -6.18 -20.08
C TYR A 176 14.83 -7.60 -19.63
N ASN A 177 13.56 -7.89 -19.37
CA ASN A 177 13.13 -9.22 -18.92
C ASN A 177 12.57 -10.05 -20.10
N PRO A 178 13.31 -11.07 -20.59
CA PRO A 178 12.88 -11.86 -21.74
C PRO A 178 11.81 -12.92 -21.42
N PHE A 179 11.54 -13.17 -20.14
CA PHE A 179 10.62 -14.23 -19.72
C PHE A 179 9.15 -13.88 -19.91
N TRP A 180 8.80 -12.59 -20.07
CA TRP A 180 7.43 -12.17 -20.29
C TRP A 180 7.26 -11.50 -21.64
N ASN A 181 6.21 -11.90 -22.37
CA ASN A 181 5.73 -11.24 -23.59
C ASN A 181 6.80 -11.05 -24.68
N GLY A 182 7.79 -11.93 -24.73
CA GLY A 182 8.90 -11.82 -25.68
C GLY A 182 9.93 -10.74 -25.33
N GLY A 183 9.91 -10.21 -24.10
CA GLY A 183 10.79 -9.13 -23.67
C GLY A 183 10.03 -7.89 -23.26
N ILE A 184 10.31 -7.40 -22.06
CA ILE A 184 9.72 -6.17 -21.52
C ILE A 184 10.76 -5.29 -20.83
N ASP A 185 10.51 -3.98 -20.79
CA ASP A 185 11.23 -3.03 -19.93
C ASP A 185 10.71 -3.16 -18.49
N ASN A 186 11.42 -3.89 -17.65
CA ASN A 186 10.96 -4.15 -16.30
C ASN A 186 11.37 -3.01 -15.35
N ARG A 187 10.43 -2.11 -15.10
CA ARG A 187 10.62 -0.85 -14.35
C ARG A 187 9.69 -0.67 -13.16
N ASP A 188 8.80 -1.62 -12.93
CA ASP A 188 7.70 -1.47 -11.96
C ASP A 188 8.20 -1.41 -10.50
N PHE A 189 9.48 -1.71 -10.25
CA PHE A 189 10.14 -1.57 -8.94
C PHE A 189 10.03 -0.16 -8.35
N PHE A 190 10.09 0.87 -9.21
CA PHE A 190 10.09 2.26 -8.77
C PHE A 190 8.68 2.75 -8.38
N ALA A 191 7.65 2.35 -9.13
CA ALA A 191 6.28 2.80 -8.87
C ALA A 191 5.62 2.05 -7.70
N THR A 192 5.98 0.78 -7.51
CA THR A 192 5.34 -0.11 -6.54
C THR A 192 5.95 -0.01 -5.14
N GLY A 193 7.12 0.62 -5.01
CA GLY A 193 7.87 0.68 -3.76
C GLY A 193 8.60 -0.61 -3.41
N ALA A 194 8.73 -1.58 -4.32
CA ALA A 194 9.42 -2.85 -4.04
C ALA A 194 10.84 -2.69 -3.49
N LEU A 195 11.52 -1.60 -3.87
CA LEU A 195 12.87 -1.28 -3.41
C LEU A 195 12.95 -1.02 -1.89
N ASN A 196 11.92 -0.47 -1.25
CA ASN A 196 12.01 -0.21 0.20
C ASN A 196 12.00 -1.51 1.01
N VAL A 197 11.15 -2.47 0.64
CA VAL A 197 11.10 -3.80 1.23
C VAL A 197 12.40 -4.52 0.94
N PHE A 198 12.84 -4.50 -0.33
CA PHE A 198 14.07 -5.16 -0.72
C PHE A 198 15.28 -4.66 0.07
N LEU A 199 15.48 -3.35 0.17
CA LEU A 199 16.63 -2.79 0.90
C LEU A 199 16.54 -3.07 2.41
N LEU A 200 15.35 -2.92 3.01
CA LEU A 200 15.14 -3.17 4.44
C LEU A 200 15.41 -4.63 4.83
N PHE A 201 15.02 -5.58 3.97
CA PHE A 201 15.16 -7.02 4.21
C PHE A 201 16.28 -7.66 3.37
N SER A 202 17.17 -6.85 2.77
CA SER A 202 18.21 -7.34 1.86
C SER A 202 19.10 -8.42 2.48
N PRO A 203 19.51 -8.35 3.77
CA PRO A 203 20.29 -9.44 4.37
C PRO A 203 19.55 -10.78 4.31
N LEU A 204 18.26 -10.82 4.65
CA LEU A 204 17.48 -12.05 4.61
C LEU A 204 17.23 -12.52 3.17
N ILE A 205 16.92 -11.60 2.26
CA ILE A 205 16.65 -11.89 0.85
C ILE A 205 17.86 -12.52 0.15
N TYR A 206 19.07 -12.08 0.47
CA TYR A 206 20.28 -12.69 -0.08
C TYR A 206 20.63 -14.02 0.60
N LEU A 207 20.35 -14.18 1.89
CA LEU A 207 20.67 -15.41 2.64
C LEU A 207 19.70 -16.57 2.36
N TYR A 208 18.43 -16.30 2.03
CA TYR A 208 17.40 -17.33 1.88
C TYR A 208 16.62 -17.18 0.56
N PRO A 209 15.99 -18.26 0.03
CA PRO A 209 15.02 -18.14 -1.06
C PRO A 209 13.87 -17.21 -0.67
N VAL A 210 13.44 -16.30 -1.55
CA VAL A 210 12.45 -15.27 -1.16
C VAL A 210 11.12 -15.93 -0.81
N GLU A 211 10.73 -16.98 -1.53
CA GLU A 211 9.54 -17.78 -1.23
C GLU A 211 9.46 -18.26 0.23
N GLN A 212 10.59 -18.65 0.84
CA GLN A 212 10.62 -19.16 2.20
C GLN A 212 10.49 -18.05 3.25
N ILE A 213 11.02 -16.86 2.95
CA ILE A 213 11.04 -15.74 3.90
C ILE A 213 9.93 -14.71 3.66
N TYR A 214 9.18 -14.81 2.56
CA TYR A 214 8.22 -13.77 2.18
C TYR A 214 7.13 -13.54 3.24
N ASN A 215 6.59 -14.61 3.81
CA ASN A 215 5.64 -14.50 4.92
C ASN A 215 6.25 -13.77 6.13
N PHE A 216 7.51 -14.04 6.46
CA PHE A 216 8.24 -13.34 7.53
C PHE A 216 8.44 -11.84 7.21
N ILE A 217 8.68 -11.49 5.96
CA ILE A 217 8.76 -10.09 5.52
C ILE A 217 7.40 -9.41 5.73
N VAL A 218 6.30 -10.03 5.30
CA VAL A 218 4.94 -9.47 5.43
C VAL A 218 4.57 -9.22 6.89
N VAL A 219 4.70 -10.24 7.75
CA VAL A 219 4.39 -10.08 9.18
C VAL A 219 5.40 -9.18 9.90
N GLY A 220 6.66 -9.18 9.47
CA GLY A 220 7.70 -8.30 10.01
C GLY A 220 7.36 -6.83 9.79
N VAL A 221 6.86 -6.47 8.60
CA VAL A 221 6.39 -5.10 8.35
C VAL A 221 5.15 -4.77 9.16
N LEU A 222 4.11 -5.61 9.10
CA LEU A 222 2.79 -5.31 9.68
C LEU A 222 2.80 -5.31 11.22
N PHE A 223 3.47 -6.28 11.84
CA PHE A 223 3.36 -6.54 13.27
C PHE A 223 4.63 -6.21 14.06
N VAL A 224 5.78 -6.02 13.41
CA VAL A 224 7.02 -5.63 14.12
C VAL A 224 7.42 -4.20 13.79
N LEU A 225 7.57 -3.87 12.51
CA LEU A 225 8.09 -2.59 12.06
C LEU A 225 7.17 -1.42 12.44
N LEU A 226 5.87 -1.53 12.11
CA LEU A 226 4.90 -0.49 12.42
C LEU A 226 4.77 -0.23 13.95
N PRO A 227 4.62 -1.25 14.81
CA PRO A 227 4.54 -1.04 16.25
C PRO A 227 5.82 -0.52 16.87
N LEU A 228 6.98 -0.96 16.40
CA LEU A 228 8.28 -0.43 16.84
C LEU A 228 8.45 1.03 16.42
N SER A 229 8.11 1.37 15.17
CA SER A 229 8.14 2.74 14.64
C SER A 229 7.25 3.67 15.46
N SER A 230 6.02 3.25 15.77
CA SER A 230 5.06 4.02 16.57
C SER A 230 5.50 4.21 18.02
N TYR A 231 6.06 3.15 18.64
CA TYR A 231 6.67 3.20 19.97
C TYR A 231 7.83 4.20 20.01
N CYS A 232 8.79 4.07 19.09
CA CYS A 232 9.96 4.94 19.01
C CYS A 232 9.58 6.40 18.70
N ALA A 233 8.59 6.62 17.83
CA ALA A 233 8.07 7.94 17.53
C ALA A 233 7.56 8.65 18.80
N CYS A 234 6.77 7.95 19.64
CA CYS A 234 6.30 8.49 20.92
C CYS A 234 7.46 8.88 21.85
N ARG A 235 8.51 8.06 21.92
CA ARG A 235 9.72 8.38 22.72
C ARG A 235 10.42 9.63 22.20
N LEU A 236 10.57 9.77 20.89
CA LEU A 236 11.24 10.91 20.26
C LEU A 236 10.47 12.22 20.40
N VAL A 237 9.14 12.17 20.51
CA VAL A 237 8.30 13.34 20.86
C VAL A 237 8.16 13.54 22.38
N ASN A 238 9.02 12.92 23.19
CA ASN A 238 9.11 13.04 24.65
C ASN A 238 7.89 12.55 25.43
N LEU A 239 7.11 11.63 24.88
CA LEU A 239 6.02 10.99 25.64
C LEU A 239 6.58 9.91 26.58
N LYS A 240 6.21 9.99 27.86
CA LYS A 240 6.61 9.03 28.89
C LYS A 240 5.72 7.79 28.84
N HIS A 241 6.19 6.69 29.44
CA HIS A 241 5.36 5.51 29.68
C HIS A 241 4.08 5.88 30.42
N PRO A 242 2.94 5.22 30.14
CA PRO A 242 2.77 4.10 29.21
C PRO A 242 2.51 4.45 27.73
N ALA A 243 2.53 5.73 27.33
CA ALA A 243 2.10 6.15 25.98
C ALA A 243 2.79 5.39 24.81
N PRO A 244 4.12 5.16 24.79
CA PRO A 244 4.75 4.40 23.71
C PRO A 244 4.19 2.98 23.52
N ALA A 245 3.89 2.28 24.62
CA ALA A 245 3.31 0.93 24.57
C ALA A 245 1.86 0.97 24.05
N ILE A 246 1.09 1.98 24.46
CA ILE A 246 -0.28 2.19 23.94
C ILE A 246 -0.24 2.45 22.43
N ALA A 247 0.68 3.30 21.95
CA ALA A 247 0.82 3.57 20.52
C ALA A 247 1.21 2.30 19.74
N SER A 248 2.05 1.44 20.33
CA SER A 248 2.41 0.14 19.77
C SER A 248 1.16 -0.76 19.62
N ILE A 249 0.36 -0.92 20.68
CA ILE A 249 -0.88 -1.73 20.64
C ILE A 249 -1.90 -1.16 19.64
N LEU A 250 -2.11 0.17 19.64
CA LEU A 250 -3.00 0.83 18.68
C LEU A 250 -2.55 0.63 17.24
N SER A 251 -1.24 0.63 16.98
CA SER A 251 -0.71 0.45 15.63
C SER A 251 -0.91 -0.97 15.09
N VAL A 252 -0.99 -1.98 15.97
CA VAL A 252 -1.41 -3.35 15.61
C VAL A 252 -2.92 -3.43 15.36
N SER A 253 -3.69 -2.44 15.76
CA SER A 253 -5.16 -2.44 15.75
C SER A 253 -5.74 -1.16 15.16
N THR A 254 -5.16 -0.68 14.06
CA THR A 254 -5.52 0.63 13.48
C THR A 254 -6.86 0.62 12.77
N SER A 255 -7.00 -0.24 11.76
CA SER A 255 -8.20 -0.32 10.93
C SER A 255 -8.26 -1.62 10.14
N LEU A 256 -9.46 -2.00 9.71
CA LEU A 256 -9.67 -3.11 8.77
C LEU A 256 -9.03 -2.80 7.40
N THR A 257 -9.06 -1.53 7.00
CA THR A 257 -8.47 -1.07 5.73
C THR A 257 -6.94 -1.26 5.70
N TRP A 258 -6.25 -1.08 6.84
CA TRP A 258 -4.81 -1.33 6.93
C TRP A 258 -4.47 -2.77 6.55
N PHE A 259 -5.20 -3.73 7.11
CA PHE A 259 -5.02 -5.15 6.80
C PHE A 259 -5.49 -5.53 5.40
N GLU A 260 -6.48 -4.82 4.86
CA GLU A 260 -6.86 -4.98 3.46
C GLU A 260 -5.70 -4.69 2.51
N TRP A 261 -4.99 -3.58 2.72
CA TRP A 261 -3.80 -3.24 1.93
C TRP A 261 -2.61 -4.17 2.21
N GLY A 262 -2.44 -4.57 3.47
CA GLY A 262 -1.32 -5.40 3.92
C GLY A 262 -1.38 -6.88 3.56
N LEU A 263 -2.57 -7.50 3.68
CA LEU A 263 -2.74 -8.95 3.57
C LEU A 263 -3.56 -9.37 2.34
N LYS A 264 -4.59 -8.59 1.97
CA LYS A 264 -5.45 -8.95 0.82
C LYS A 264 -4.88 -8.42 -0.48
N TYR A 265 -4.51 -7.15 -0.54
CA TYR A 265 -3.99 -6.52 -1.76
C TYR A 265 -2.48 -6.72 -1.94
N GLY A 266 -1.70 -6.86 -0.87
CA GLY A 266 -0.26 -7.08 -0.98
C GLY A 266 0.53 -5.88 -1.51
N THR A 267 0.08 -4.65 -1.24
CA THR A 267 0.77 -3.42 -1.65
C THR A 267 1.95 -3.09 -0.71
N MET A 268 2.88 -4.04 -0.58
CA MET A 268 3.90 -4.05 0.48
C MET A 268 4.84 -2.83 0.47
N GLY A 269 5.06 -2.19 -0.68
CA GLY A 269 5.81 -0.93 -0.76
C GLY A 269 5.11 0.23 -0.05
N PHE A 270 3.80 0.37 -0.24
CA PHE A 270 2.96 1.32 0.49
C PHE A 270 2.95 1.01 2.00
N VAL A 271 2.73 -0.25 2.35
CA VAL A 271 2.65 -0.72 3.74
C VAL A 271 3.96 -0.44 4.48
N THR A 272 5.10 -0.70 3.85
CA THR A 272 6.43 -0.47 4.45
C THR A 272 6.71 1.02 4.64
N SER A 273 6.49 1.85 3.61
CA SER A 273 6.64 3.30 3.76
C SER A 273 5.73 3.84 4.87
N THR A 274 4.48 3.39 4.91
CA THR A 274 3.52 3.85 5.92
C THR A 274 3.93 3.43 7.33
N SER A 275 4.47 2.22 7.49
CA SER A 275 4.97 1.71 8.77
C SER A 275 6.13 2.56 9.32
N LEU A 276 6.96 3.15 8.46
CA LEU A 276 8.10 3.98 8.83
C LEU A 276 7.75 5.46 9.07
N LEU A 277 6.58 5.93 8.60
CA LEU A 277 6.18 7.34 8.68
C LEU A 277 6.09 7.91 10.11
N PRO A 278 5.56 7.20 11.13
CA PRO A 278 5.53 7.71 12.50
C PRO A 278 6.92 8.13 12.99
N LEU A 279 7.92 7.26 12.81
CA LEU A 279 9.29 7.51 13.21
C LEU A 279 9.94 8.63 12.39
N LEU A 280 9.72 8.65 11.07
CA LEU A 280 10.22 9.72 10.19
C LEU A 280 9.66 11.09 10.59
N LEU A 281 8.36 11.19 10.89
CA LEU A 281 7.74 12.44 11.32
C LEU A 281 8.28 12.92 12.67
N ALA A 282 8.49 12.02 13.64
CA ALA A 282 9.09 12.36 14.93
C ALA A 282 10.53 12.90 14.78
N LEU A 283 11.35 12.27 13.93
CA LEU A 283 12.69 12.78 13.61
C LEU A 283 12.63 14.10 12.85
N THR A 284 11.67 14.29 11.94
CA THR A 284 11.43 15.56 11.26
C THR A 284 11.10 16.67 12.25
N CYS A 285 10.27 16.39 13.27
CA CYS A 285 9.97 17.35 14.34
C CYS A 285 11.26 17.79 15.07
N ARG A 286 12.14 16.85 15.40
CA ARG A 286 13.44 17.13 16.05
C ARG A 286 14.38 17.91 15.13
N LEU A 287 14.42 17.57 13.84
CA LEU A 287 15.20 18.28 12.84
C LEU A 287 14.78 19.76 12.76
N LEU A 288 13.47 20.03 12.70
CA LEU A 288 12.91 21.38 12.59
C LEU A 288 12.86 22.18 13.91
N ASN A 289 12.98 21.51 15.07
CA ASN A 289 12.97 22.18 16.37
C ASN A 289 14.36 22.73 16.71
N GLU A 290 14.52 24.05 16.71
CA GLU A 290 15.80 24.75 16.90
C GLU A 290 16.47 24.48 18.26
N HIS A 291 15.68 24.17 19.29
CA HIS A 291 16.18 23.94 20.64
C HIS A 291 16.66 22.50 20.87
N ILE A 292 16.31 21.57 19.95
CA ILE A 292 16.68 20.15 20.08
C ILE A 292 17.88 19.88 19.18
N ARG A 293 18.96 19.39 19.80
CA ARG A 293 20.14 18.89 19.08
C ARG A 293 19.84 17.52 18.48
N LEU A 294 20.14 17.35 17.20
CA LEU A 294 20.06 16.07 16.52
C LEU A 294 21.38 15.33 16.71
N THR A 295 21.34 14.09 17.18
CA THR A 295 22.53 13.23 17.27
C THR A 295 22.93 12.71 15.88
N LEU A 296 24.17 12.26 15.72
CA LEU A 296 24.62 11.66 14.45
C LEU A 296 23.81 10.40 14.09
N THR A 297 23.50 9.56 15.08
CA THR A 297 22.67 8.35 14.89
C THR A 297 21.27 8.71 14.40
N GLU A 298 20.63 9.72 15.00
CA GLU A 298 19.32 10.21 14.55
C GLU A 298 19.38 10.81 13.14
N ALA A 299 20.48 11.50 12.79
CA ALA A 299 20.67 12.05 11.45
C ALA A 299 20.82 10.95 10.39
N ILE A 300 21.64 9.93 10.66
CA ILE A 300 21.81 8.77 9.77
C ILE A 300 20.47 8.04 9.63
N LEU A 301 19.80 7.76 10.74
CA LEU A 301 18.49 7.12 10.75
C LEU A 301 17.47 7.94 9.95
N TYR A 302 17.47 9.27 10.08
CA TYR A 302 16.59 10.14 9.31
C TYR A 302 16.83 10.01 7.81
N VAL A 303 18.09 10.05 7.34
CA VAL A 303 18.43 9.91 5.92
C VAL A 303 17.95 8.55 5.40
N LEU A 304 18.24 7.47 6.12
CA LEU A 304 17.83 6.12 5.74
C LEU A 304 16.30 5.98 5.67
N LEU A 305 15.59 6.43 6.69
CA LEU A 305 14.12 6.37 6.73
C LEU A 305 13.48 7.24 5.67
N PHE A 306 13.99 8.45 5.46
CA PHE A 306 13.48 9.36 4.42
C PHE A 306 13.62 8.70 3.04
N SER A 307 14.78 8.14 2.73
CA SER A 307 15.01 7.40 1.48
C SER A 307 14.09 6.18 1.35
N LEU A 308 14.00 5.32 2.37
CA LEU A 308 13.14 4.13 2.34
C LEU A 308 11.65 4.47 2.16
N VAL A 309 11.18 5.52 2.83
CA VAL A 309 9.80 5.99 2.70
C VAL A 309 9.55 6.48 1.27
N LEU A 310 10.45 7.31 0.73
CA LEU A 310 10.28 7.97 -0.57
C LEU A 310 10.30 6.98 -1.76
N LEU A 311 10.90 5.80 -1.61
CA LEU A 311 10.87 4.75 -2.62
C LEU A 311 9.45 4.27 -2.98
N TRP A 312 8.44 4.54 -2.14
CA TRP A 312 7.05 4.61 -2.58
C TRP A 312 6.67 6.07 -2.77
N SER A 313 6.76 6.57 -4.01
CA SER A 313 6.74 8.01 -4.31
C SER A 313 5.55 8.80 -3.75
N PRO A 314 4.31 8.27 -3.64
CA PRO A 314 3.20 9.03 -3.04
C PRO A 314 3.41 9.38 -1.56
N SER A 315 4.31 8.70 -0.85
CA SER A 315 4.67 9.07 0.54
C SER A 315 5.26 10.47 0.66
N GLY A 316 5.89 10.99 -0.39
CA GLY A 316 6.40 12.37 -0.42
C GLY A 316 5.31 13.41 -0.16
N LEU A 317 4.05 13.10 -0.52
CA LEU A 317 2.89 13.96 -0.25
C LEU A 317 2.64 14.15 1.24
N VAL A 318 2.99 13.17 2.09
CA VAL A 318 2.82 13.23 3.55
C VAL A 318 3.75 14.29 4.16
N LEU A 319 4.91 14.54 3.53
CA LEU A 319 5.97 15.41 4.04
C LEU A 319 5.79 16.88 3.63
N ILE A 320 4.76 17.22 2.84
CA ILE A 320 4.50 18.60 2.38
C ILE A 320 4.38 19.58 3.56
N PRO A 321 3.60 19.33 4.63
CA PRO A 321 3.52 20.26 5.76
C PRO A 321 4.88 20.49 6.44
N ALA A 322 5.69 19.43 6.61
CA ALA A 322 7.03 19.55 7.15
C ALA A 322 7.96 20.38 6.24
N MET A 323 7.86 20.18 4.93
CA MET A 323 8.62 20.95 3.94
C MET A 323 8.28 22.43 3.98
N LEU A 324 6.99 22.79 4.08
CA LEU A 324 6.53 24.18 4.18
C LEU A 324 7.02 24.85 5.47
N ILE A 325 6.93 24.17 6.61
CA ILE A 325 7.44 24.67 7.89
C ILE A 325 8.97 24.82 7.84
N GLY A 326 9.67 23.84 7.26
CA GLY A 326 11.11 23.89 7.07
C GLY A 326 11.55 25.05 6.21
N LEU A 327 10.88 25.27 5.07
CA LEU A 327 11.13 26.41 4.19
C LEU A 327 10.91 27.74 4.90
N ALA A 328 9.79 27.90 5.62
CA ALA A 328 9.52 29.10 6.40
C ALA A 328 10.63 29.37 7.44
N LYS A 329 11.10 28.34 8.14
CA LYS A 329 12.20 28.48 9.10
C LYS A 329 13.55 28.81 8.47
N VAL A 330 13.84 28.25 7.28
CA VAL A 330 15.04 28.59 6.52
C VAL A 330 14.99 30.07 6.08
N VAL A 331 13.85 30.53 5.56
CA VAL A 331 13.64 31.95 5.21
C VAL A 331 13.82 32.86 6.42
N MET A 332 13.21 32.51 7.57
CA MET A 332 13.40 33.27 8.81
C MET A 332 14.86 33.29 9.29
N ALA A 333 15.61 32.21 9.09
CA ALA A 333 17.04 32.16 9.41
C ALA A 333 17.86 33.08 8.50
N PHE A 334 17.56 33.15 7.20
CA PHE A 334 18.17 34.12 6.28
C PHE A 334 17.85 35.58 6.64
N CYS A 335 16.65 35.84 7.17
CA CYS A 335 16.29 37.16 7.70
C CYS A 335 16.88 37.47 9.09
N GLY A 336 17.82 36.65 9.60
CA GLY A 336 18.46 36.84 10.91
C GLY A 336 17.59 36.50 12.13
N ARG A 337 16.38 35.94 11.93
CA ARG A 337 15.40 35.65 13.00
C ARG A 337 15.33 34.18 13.42
N GLY A 338 16.06 33.29 12.74
CA GLY A 338 16.01 31.84 12.99
C GLY A 338 17.38 31.23 13.32
N ALA A 339 17.40 30.20 14.16
CA ALA A 339 18.61 29.44 14.50
C ALA A 339 18.74 28.11 13.72
N LEU A 340 17.82 27.79 12.81
CA LEU A 340 17.79 26.49 12.13
C LEU A 340 19.07 26.20 11.34
N LEU A 341 19.57 27.18 10.58
CA LEU A 341 20.82 27.06 9.80
C LEU A 341 22.07 26.92 10.67
N LYS A 342 22.00 27.25 11.98
CA LYS A 342 23.11 27.05 12.93
C LYS A 342 23.28 25.58 13.34
N LYS A 343 22.35 24.70 12.95
CA LYS A 343 22.48 23.25 13.20
C LYS A 343 23.56 22.65 12.29
N ARG A 344 24.69 22.25 12.88
CA ARG A 344 25.84 21.64 12.19
C ARG A 344 25.49 20.51 11.21
N LEU A 345 24.48 19.70 11.51
CA LEU A 345 24.11 18.52 10.72
C LEU A 345 23.08 18.79 9.61
N LEU A 346 22.46 19.97 9.55
CA LEU A 346 21.36 20.22 8.62
C LEU A 346 21.80 20.19 7.15
N ILE A 347 22.86 20.91 6.80
CA ILE A 347 23.37 20.99 5.42
C ILE A 347 23.91 19.62 4.96
N PRO A 348 24.78 18.91 5.72
CA PRO A 348 25.23 17.58 5.33
C PRO A 348 24.08 16.60 5.09
N LEU A 349 23.03 16.66 5.92
CA LEU A 349 21.86 15.80 5.81
C LEU A 349 21.03 16.13 4.56
N ALA A 350 20.82 17.40 4.24
CA ALA A 350 20.15 17.81 3.01
C ALA A 350 20.93 17.35 1.76
N VAL A 351 22.25 17.53 1.75
CA VAL A 351 23.14 17.05 0.68
C VAL A 351 23.06 15.53 0.54
N ALA A 352 23.10 14.79 1.66
CA ALA A 352 23.00 13.33 1.64
C ALA A 352 21.65 12.85 1.07
N ILE A 353 20.54 13.47 1.47
CA ILE A 353 19.20 13.13 0.96
C ILE A 353 19.12 13.39 -0.54
N ILE A 354 19.62 14.53 -1.02
CA ILE A 354 19.63 14.86 -2.44
C ILE A 354 20.52 13.85 -3.20
N ALA A 355 21.74 13.62 -2.72
CA ALA A 355 22.69 12.73 -3.37
C ALA A 355 22.17 11.28 -3.49
N ILE A 356 21.50 10.77 -2.45
CA ILE A 356 20.94 9.42 -2.45
C ILE A 356 19.68 9.32 -3.31
N ASN A 357 18.79 10.32 -3.26
CA ASN A 357 17.47 10.20 -3.86
C ASN A 357 17.37 10.75 -5.29
N LEU A 358 18.14 11.78 -5.64
CA LEU A 358 18.08 12.39 -6.97
C LEU A 358 18.35 11.40 -8.11
N PRO A 359 19.34 10.48 -8.02
CA PRO A 359 19.61 9.52 -9.10
C PRO A 359 18.39 8.66 -9.42
N TRP A 360 17.78 8.01 -8.42
CA TRP A 360 16.64 7.13 -8.68
C TRP A 360 15.37 7.90 -9.03
N ILE A 361 15.15 9.09 -8.45
CA ILE A 361 14.02 9.97 -8.82
C ILE A 361 14.11 10.36 -10.29
N SER A 362 15.30 10.69 -10.78
CA SER A 362 15.52 11.06 -12.18
C SER A 362 15.20 9.89 -13.14
N ILE A 363 15.62 8.67 -12.76
CA ILE A 363 15.31 7.44 -13.49
C ILE A 363 13.79 7.18 -13.45
N PHE A 364 13.17 7.23 -12.27
CA PHE A 364 11.74 7.01 -12.11
C PHE A 364 10.92 8.00 -12.96
N TRP A 365 11.25 9.29 -12.90
CA TRP A 365 10.55 10.33 -13.63
C TRP A 365 10.63 10.12 -15.15
N SER A 366 11.83 9.87 -15.67
CA SER A 366 12.07 9.63 -17.10
C SER A 366 11.42 8.33 -17.56
N VAL A 367 11.67 7.23 -16.85
CA VAL A 367 11.33 5.88 -17.31
C VAL A 367 9.83 5.61 -17.14
N SER A 368 9.19 6.09 -16.07
CA SER A 368 7.75 5.88 -15.82
C SER A 368 6.83 6.83 -16.59
N ASN A 369 7.37 7.80 -17.33
CA ASN A 369 6.60 8.84 -18.01
C ASN A 369 5.57 9.51 -17.09
N VAL A 370 5.99 9.88 -15.86
CA VAL A 370 5.11 10.45 -14.82
C VAL A 370 4.31 11.65 -15.35
N SER A 371 4.94 12.46 -16.21
CA SER A 371 4.30 13.60 -16.87
C SER A 371 3.11 13.21 -17.75
N LYS A 372 3.20 12.09 -18.49
CA LYS A 372 2.08 11.57 -19.30
C LYS A 372 0.97 11.02 -18.41
N PHE A 373 1.31 10.34 -17.32
CA PHE A 373 0.34 9.82 -16.36
C PHE A 373 -0.47 10.93 -15.67
N ILE A 374 0.20 12.02 -15.27
CA ILE A 374 -0.46 13.21 -14.68
C ILE A 374 -1.38 13.89 -15.72
N LYS A 375 -0.94 13.96 -16.99
CA LYS A 375 -1.69 14.61 -18.08
C LYS A 375 -2.78 13.74 -18.70
N SER A 376 -2.74 12.41 -18.57
CA SER A 376 -3.67 11.49 -19.22
C SER A 376 -5.03 11.48 -18.51
N GLU A 377 -5.78 12.57 -18.67
CA GLU A 377 -7.20 12.69 -18.33
C GLU A 377 -8.12 12.47 -19.52
N LYS A 378 -7.59 12.38 -20.75
CA LYS A 378 -8.48 12.40 -21.92
C LYS A 378 -9.20 11.05 -22.13
N PRO A 379 -10.55 11.04 -22.19
CA PRO A 379 -11.36 9.86 -22.44
C PRO A 379 -11.31 9.37 -23.90
N ALA A 380 -10.27 9.70 -24.67
CA ALA A 380 -10.19 9.40 -26.10
C ALA A 380 -10.12 7.89 -26.42
N TYR A 381 -9.79 7.04 -25.44
CA TYR A 381 -9.79 5.58 -25.58
C TYR A 381 -11.06 4.89 -25.04
N THR A 382 -12.10 5.66 -24.68
CA THR A 382 -13.28 5.09 -24.00
C THR A 382 -14.30 4.54 -24.99
N SER A 383 -14.50 5.16 -26.16
CA SER A 383 -15.49 4.70 -27.15
C SER A 383 -15.16 3.32 -27.74
N MET A 384 -13.96 3.12 -28.29
CA MET A 384 -13.63 1.84 -28.96
C MET A 384 -13.52 0.64 -28.02
N ALA A 385 -13.05 0.85 -26.79
CA ALA A 385 -12.98 -0.24 -25.80
C ALA A 385 -14.37 -0.59 -25.22
N GLN A 386 -15.25 0.40 -25.07
CA GLN A 386 -16.62 0.18 -24.57
C GLN A 386 -17.49 -0.56 -25.58
N GLU A 387 -17.35 -0.28 -26.89
CA GLU A 387 -18.07 -1.02 -27.94
C GLU A 387 -17.59 -2.48 -28.08
N ALA A 388 -16.28 -2.72 -27.96
CA ALA A 388 -15.73 -4.07 -27.96
C ALA A 388 -16.13 -4.88 -26.70
N GLU A 389 -16.24 -4.25 -25.55
CA GLU A 389 -16.63 -4.90 -24.29
C GLU A 389 -18.15 -5.16 -24.19
N ALA A 390 -18.97 -4.23 -24.72
CA ALA A 390 -20.42 -4.38 -24.86
C ALA A 390 -20.80 -5.59 -25.73
N SER A 391 -20.07 -5.80 -26.83
CA SER A 391 -20.31 -6.92 -27.74
C SER A 391 -19.85 -8.27 -27.19
N LEU A 392 -18.94 -8.30 -26.19
CA LEU A 392 -18.33 -9.54 -25.70
C LEU A 392 -18.95 -10.11 -24.41
N THR A 393 -19.53 -9.29 -23.53
CA THR A 393 -19.87 -9.73 -22.16
C THR A 393 -21.33 -9.59 -21.78
N GLY A 394 -22.16 -8.84 -22.54
CA GLY A 394 -23.58 -8.61 -22.21
C GLY A 394 -23.84 -7.92 -20.86
N GLN A 395 -22.79 -7.60 -20.09
CA GLN A 395 -22.86 -6.91 -18.81
C GLN A 395 -21.69 -5.94 -18.69
N HIS A 396 -22.01 -4.64 -18.77
CA HIS A 396 -21.07 -3.58 -18.46
C HIS A 396 -20.75 -3.57 -16.96
N LYS A 397 -19.54 -3.99 -16.57
CA LYS A 397 -18.93 -3.53 -15.32
C LYS A 397 -17.77 -2.60 -15.67
N THR A 398 -18.09 -1.35 -15.98
CA THR A 398 -17.06 -0.30 -16.10
C THR A 398 -16.51 0.01 -14.70
N PHE A 399 -15.30 -0.48 -14.41
CA PHE A 399 -14.62 -0.24 -13.13
C PHE A 399 -14.00 1.16 -12.99
N LYS A 400 -14.00 1.99 -14.04
CA LYS A 400 -13.49 3.36 -13.95
C LYS A 400 -14.57 4.32 -13.45
N LYS A 401 -14.34 4.88 -12.26
CA LYS A 401 -14.97 6.14 -11.86
C LYS A 401 -14.43 7.24 -12.79
N ASN A 402 -15.30 7.89 -13.55
CA ASN A 402 -14.93 9.11 -14.26
C ASN A 402 -14.43 10.14 -13.23
N ALA A 403 -13.48 10.99 -13.62
CA ALA A 403 -13.09 12.13 -12.80
C ALA A 403 -14.36 12.94 -12.51
N ALA A 404 -14.86 12.83 -11.28
CA ALA A 404 -16.06 13.51 -10.87
C ALA A 404 -15.70 14.94 -10.50
N SER A 405 -16.62 15.87 -10.72
CA SER A 405 -16.55 17.17 -10.05
C SER A 405 -16.49 16.96 -8.53
N LEU A 406 -15.92 17.93 -7.80
CA LEU A 406 -15.88 17.90 -6.33
C LEU A 406 -17.30 17.76 -5.77
N ASN A 407 -17.71 16.53 -5.48
CA ASN A 407 -18.99 16.23 -4.86
C ASN A 407 -18.78 15.94 -3.39
N LEU A 408 -19.14 16.91 -2.54
CA LEU A 408 -19.03 16.80 -1.09
C LEU A 408 -19.73 15.54 -0.54
N LYS A 409 -20.80 15.07 -1.19
CA LYS A 409 -21.50 13.84 -0.78
C LYS A 409 -20.62 12.59 -0.95
N ASP A 410 -19.85 12.52 -2.03
CA ASP A 410 -18.98 11.38 -2.32
C ASP A 410 -17.75 11.39 -1.41
N SER A 411 -17.15 12.56 -1.19
CA SER A 411 -16.08 12.76 -0.19
C SER A 411 -16.53 12.35 1.21
N LEU A 412 -17.71 12.79 1.64
CA LEU A 412 -18.25 12.45 2.95
C LEU A 412 -18.62 10.97 3.05
N LYS A 413 -19.11 10.36 1.97
CA LYS A 413 -19.37 8.91 1.92
C LYS A 413 -18.07 8.12 2.09
N ALA A 414 -17.03 8.46 1.34
CA ALA A 414 -15.72 7.81 1.44
C ALA A 414 -15.12 7.97 2.85
N LEU A 415 -15.22 9.17 3.43
CA LEU A 415 -14.75 9.43 4.80
C LEU A 415 -15.50 8.55 5.82
N ARG A 416 -16.84 8.47 5.74
CA ARG A 416 -17.66 7.64 6.65
C ARG A 416 -17.31 6.16 6.56
N GLU A 417 -17.19 5.64 5.35
CA GLU A 417 -16.80 4.23 5.11
C GLU A 417 -15.43 3.93 5.74
N LYS A 418 -14.45 4.81 5.57
CA LYS A 418 -13.12 4.64 6.19
C LYS A 418 -13.16 4.79 7.71
N THR A 419 -13.96 5.71 8.22
CA THR A 419 -14.09 5.97 9.65
C THR A 419 -14.72 4.78 10.39
N ILE A 420 -15.76 4.17 9.84
CA ILE A 420 -16.36 2.94 10.37
C ILE A 420 -15.32 1.81 10.47
N SER A 421 -14.46 1.69 9.46
CA SER A 421 -13.40 0.67 9.43
C SER A 421 -12.21 0.95 10.36
N THR A 422 -12.18 2.10 11.04
CA THR A 422 -11.08 2.54 11.90
C THR A 422 -11.39 2.23 13.37
N ASN A 423 -10.35 1.92 14.15
CA ASN A 423 -10.46 1.81 15.59
C ASN A 423 -10.99 3.14 16.19
N PRO A 424 -12.14 3.14 16.90
CA PRO A 424 -12.74 4.35 17.46
C PRO A 424 -11.81 5.14 18.38
N LEU A 425 -10.87 4.47 19.07
CA LEU A 425 -9.89 5.16 19.90
C LEU A 425 -9.06 6.15 19.08
N LEU A 426 -8.66 5.80 17.85
CA LEU A 426 -7.89 6.70 16.99
C LEU A 426 -8.70 7.92 16.55
N ILE A 427 -10.00 7.75 16.33
CA ILE A 427 -10.88 8.84 15.88
C ILE A 427 -11.11 9.83 17.01
N PHE A 428 -11.54 9.34 18.18
CA PHE A 428 -11.94 10.20 19.28
C PHE A 428 -10.77 10.69 20.13
N MET A 429 -9.64 9.98 20.19
CA MET A 429 -8.47 10.42 20.98
C MET A 429 -7.46 11.25 20.18
N LEU A 430 -7.63 11.39 18.87
CA LEU A 430 -6.73 12.19 18.02
C LEU A 430 -6.69 13.67 18.46
N LEU A 431 -7.82 14.38 18.47
CA LEU A 431 -7.85 15.81 18.79
C LEU A 431 -7.38 16.11 20.23
N PRO A 432 -7.89 15.45 21.28
CA PRO A 432 -7.37 15.65 22.63
C PRO A 432 -5.88 15.33 22.73
N GLY A 433 -5.45 14.26 22.06
CA GLY A 433 -4.05 13.85 22.00
C GLY A 433 -3.13 14.90 21.40
N LEU A 434 -3.54 15.55 20.31
CA LEU A 434 -2.76 16.62 19.67
C LEU A 434 -2.50 17.78 20.63
N THR A 435 -3.47 18.14 21.48
CA THR A 435 -3.29 19.21 22.47
C THR A 435 -2.32 18.86 23.60
N LEU A 436 -2.06 17.57 23.81
CA LEU A 436 -1.11 17.09 24.82
C LEU A 436 0.31 17.00 24.28
N ILE A 437 0.48 16.95 22.95
CA ILE A 437 1.79 17.01 22.31
C ILE A 437 2.17 18.49 22.16
N GLY A 438 3.02 18.99 23.05
CA GLY A 438 3.42 20.39 23.05
C GLY A 438 4.34 20.78 21.88
N GLY A 439 4.38 22.10 21.62
CA GLY A 439 5.37 22.74 20.75
C GLY A 439 5.24 22.38 19.27
N LEU A 440 6.38 22.39 18.58
CA LEU A 440 6.44 22.15 17.13
C LEU A 440 5.95 20.76 16.73
N SER A 441 6.15 19.76 17.59
CA SER A 441 5.79 18.37 17.29
C SER A 441 4.27 18.20 17.18
N GLY A 442 3.51 18.77 18.13
CA GLY A 442 2.05 18.73 18.08
C GLY A 442 1.51 19.47 16.85
N TRP A 443 2.06 20.65 16.57
CA TRP A 443 1.69 21.43 15.38
C TRP A 443 1.96 20.70 14.08
N LEU A 444 3.14 20.10 13.90
CA LEU A 444 3.47 19.36 12.69
C LEU A 444 2.56 18.14 12.53
N ILE A 445 2.35 17.35 13.58
CA ILE A 445 1.46 16.19 13.53
C ILE A 445 0.02 16.63 13.22
N ALA A 446 -0.47 17.74 13.80
CA ALA A 446 -1.79 18.29 13.52
C ALA A 446 -1.92 18.74 12.06
N ALA A 447 -0.93 19.49 11.55
CA ALA A 447 -0.91 19.96 10.16
C ALA A 447 -0.84 18.80 9.16
N THR A 448 0.00 17.80 9.42
CA THR A 448 0.04 16.57 8.62
C THR A 448 -1.27 15.81 8.69
N SER A 449 -1.89 15.70 9.86
CA SER A 449 -3.18 15.00 10.00
C SER A 449 -4.29 15.67 9.18
N LEU A 450 -4.39 17.00 9.27
CA LEU A 450 -5.34 17.78 8.49
C LEU A 450 -5.08 17.65 6.98
N TRP A 451 -3.82 17.74 6.56
CA TRP A 451 -3.43 17.57 5.17
C TRP A 451 -3.82 16.20 4.62
N LEU A 452 -3.56 15.12 5.36
CA LEU A 452 -3.92 13.77 4.95
C LEU A 452 -5.44 13.56 4.87
N LEU A 453 -6.20 14.19 5.77
CA LEU A 453 -7.66 14.19 5.72
C LEU A 453 -8.17 14.87 4.43
N ILE A 454 -7.62 16.04 4.09
CA ILE A 454 -7.96 16.78 2.87
C ILE A 454 -7.61 15.95 1.62
N MET A 455 -6.41 15.38 1.58
CA MET A 455 -5.96 14.54 0.47
C MET A 455 -6.86 13.31 0.28
N GLY A 456 -7.13 12.59 1.37
CA GLY A 456 -7.82 11.32 1.31
C GLY A 456 -9.33 11.40 1.18
N ALA A 457 -9.97 12.38 1.82
CA ALA A 457 -11.43 12.58 1.71
C ALA A 457 -11.81 13.57 0.62
N GLY A 458 -11.08 14.68 0.50
CA GLY A 458 -11.39 15.77 -0.43
C GLY A 458 -10.87 15.54 -1.84
N LEU A 459 -9.59 15.18 -1.97
CA LEU A 459 -8.92 15.12 -3.28
C LEU A 459 -8.98 13.73 -3.95
N SER A 460 -9.19 12.65 -3.19
CA SER A 460 -9.32 11.30 -3.75
C SER A 460 -10.40 11.18 -4.83
N PRO A 461 -11.64 11.73 -4.66
CA PRO A 461 -12.65 11.68 -5.70
C PRO A 461 -12.28 12.41 -7.00
N LEU A 462 -11.42 13.44 -6.93
CA LEU A 462 -10.98 14.19 -8.10
C LEU A 462 -9.98 13.41 -8.96
N LYS A 463 -9.11 12.64 -8.31
CA LYS A 463 -8.02 11.90 -8.96
C LYS A 463 -7.96 10.47 -8.41
N PRO A 464 -8.98 9.63 -8.66
CA PRO A 464 -9.03 8.27 -8.14
C PRO A 464 -7.83 7.42 -8.58
N GLN A 465 -7.22 7.72 -9.73
CA GLN A 465 -6.02 7.06 -10.24
C GLN A 465 -4.76 7.25 -9.39
N LEU A 466 -4.74 8.26 -8.51
CA LEU A 466 -3.63 8.50 -7.57
C LEU A 466 -3.81 7.73 -6.26
N GLU A 467 -4.95 7.04 -6.07
CA GLU A 467 -5.25 6.26 -4.86
C GLU A 467 -5.06 7.07 -3.58
N LEU A 468 -5.43 8.37 -3.62
CA LEU A 468 -5.23 9.28 -2.49
C LEU A 468 -6.04 8.88 -1.26
N ASP A 469 -7.03 7.98 -1.37
CA ASP A 469 -7.75 7.42 -0.23
C ASP A 469 -6.82 6.67 0.73
N ARG A 470 -5.66 6.16 0.25
CA ARG A 470 -4.59 5.62 1.10
C ARG A 470 -4.07 6.62 2.12
N MET A 471 -4.18 7.93 1.88
CA MET A 471 -3.77 8.96 2.84
C MET A 471 -4.58 8.89 4.14
N LEU A 472 -5.82 8.39 4.11
CA LEU A 472 -6.61 8.17 5.33
C LEU A 472 -6.05 7.02 6.17
N VAL A 473 -5.47 6.00 5.54
CA VAL A 473 -4.80 4.90 6.26
C VAL A 473 -3.51 5.40 6.93
N ILE A 474 -2.75 6.24 6.22
CA ILE A 474 -1.57 6.91 6.79
C ILE A 474 -1.96 7.78 7.99
N LEU A 475 -3.07 8.53 7.88
CA LEU A 475 -3.61 9.34 8.97
C LEU A 475 -3.92 8.48 10.20
N GLN A 476 -4.57 7.33 10.03
CA GLN A 476 -4.89 6.41 11.14
C GLN A 476 -3.63 5.94 11.87
N ILE A 477 -2.57 5.61 11.13
CA ILE A 477 -1.29 5.20 11.70
C ILE A 477 -0.61 6.34 12.46
N ILE A 478 -0.56 7.55 11.89
CA ILE A 478 0.00 8.73 12.56
C ILE A 478 -0.81 9.09 13.81
N ALA A 479 -2.14 8.91 13.77
CA ALA A 479 -3.04 9.19 14.89
C ALA A 479 -2.76 8.31 16.13
N CYS A 480 -2.03 7.20 15.99
CA CYS A 480 -1.62 6.37 17.13
C CYS A 480 -0.82 7.16 18.18
N ILE A 481 0.01 8.13 17.76
CA ILE A 481 0.85 8.94 18.67
C ILE A 481 -0.01 9.85 19.57
N PRO A 482 -0.83 10.78 19.03
CA PRO A 482 -1.70 11.61 19.86
C PRO A 482 -2.74 10.78 20.62
N ALA A 483 -3.35 9.77 20.01
CA ALA A 483 -4.31 8.91 20.72
C ALA A 483 -3.68 8.25 21.96
N ALA A 484 -2.44 7.78 21.84
CA ALA A 484 -1.71 7.22 22.97
C ALA A 484 -1.38 8.25 24.06
N ALA A 485 -1.06 9.49 23.69
CA ALA A 485 -0.85 10.57 24.66
C ALA A 485 -2.11 10.87 25.48
N ALA A 486 -3.27 10.92 24.82
CA ALA A 486 -4.58 11.08 25.44
C ALA A 486 -4.92 9.93 26.40
N ILE A 487 -4.84 8.68 25.93
CA ILE A 487 -5.15 7.50 26.76
C ILE A 487 -4.20 7.38 27.95
N SER A 488 -2.89 7.59 27.73
CA SER A 488 -1.88 7.58 28.79
C SER A 488 -2.18 8.62 29.87
N THR A 489 -2.62 9.82 29.48
CA THR A 489 -2.98 10.90 30.41
C THR A 489 -4.21 10.54 31.22
N LEU A 490 -5.25 9.96 30.59
CA LEU A 490 -6.44 9.46 31.29
C LEU A 490 -6.09 8.38 32.32
N MET A 491 -5.29 7.39 31.91
CA MET A 491 -4.83 6.33 32.80
C MET A 491 -4.05 6.88 33.99
N LYS A 492 -3.09 7.79 33.75
CA LYS A 492 -2.29 8.39 34.83
C LYS A 492 -3.13 9.15 35.83
N ARG A 493 -4.03 10.03 35.38
CA ARG A 493 -4.95 10.74 36.27
C ARG A 493 -5.76 9.77 37.12
N ASN A 494 -6.23 8.68 36.52
CA ASN A 494 -6.99 7.66 37.22
C ASN A 494 -6.19 6.90 38.30
N VAL A 495 -4.87 6.75 38.12
CA VAL A 495 -3.98 6.13 39.12
C VAL A 495 -3.59 7.13 40.21
N THR A 496 -3.23 8.36 39.84
CA THR A 496 -2.68 9.35 40.77
C THR A 496 -3.76 10.10 41.55
N GLU A 497 -4.89 10.39 40.93
CA GLU A 497 -6.01 11.08 41.55
C GLU A 497 -6.99 10.00 42.07
N LYS A 498 -7.62 10.23 43.24
CA LYS A 498 -8.72 9.38 43.73
C LYS A 498 -9.96 9.60 42.86
N SER A 499 -9.88 9.21 41.59
CA SER A 499 -10.93 9.31 40.61
C SER A 499 -12.17 8.54 41.09
N GLY A 500 -13.34 9.13 40.88
CA GLY A 500 -14.61 8.47 41.16
C GLY A 500 -14.81 7.23 40.30
N ILE A 501 -15.74 6.36 40.70
CA ILE A 501 -16.07 5.10 40.02
C ILE A 501 -16.35 5.32 38.52
N ILE A 502 -17.03 6.40 38.13
CA ILE A 502 -17.38 6.71 36.74
C ILE A 502 -16.12 6.91 35.89
N SER A 503 -15.16 7.70 36.38
CA SER A 503 -13.90 7.96 35.67
C SER A 503 -13.09 6.66 35.52
N ARG A 504 -13.02 5.84 36.59
CA ARG A 504 -12.38 4.52 36.54
C ARG A 504 -13.03 3.61 35.51
N SER A 505 -14.35 3.55 35.47
CA SER A 505 -15.11 2.75 34.51
C SER A 505 -14.90 3.22 33.07
N LEU A 506 -14.82 4.54 32.82
CA LEU A 506 -14.52 5.08 31.49
C LEU A 506 -13.09 4.71 31.03
N VAL A 507 -12.10 4.83 31.92
CA VAL A 507 -10.72 4.43 31.61
C VAL A 507 -10.61 2.92 31.39
N ALA A 508 -11.34 2.13 32.18
CA ALA A 508 -11.47 0.69 31.97
C ALA A 508 -12.08 0.36 30.60
N LEU A 509 -13.15 1.05 30.19
CA LEU A 509 -13.77 0.85 28.88
C LEU A 509 -12.80 1.18 27.73
N ILE A 510 -12.11 2.32 27.80
CA ILE A 510 -11.07 2.69 26.82
C ILE A 510 -9.99 1.62 26.74
N SER A 511 -9.56 1.11 27.89
CA SER A 511 -8.60 0.01 27.95
C SER A 511 -9.18 -1.26 27.34
N GLY A 512 -10.47 -1.53 27.54
CA GLY A 512 -11.17 -2.65 26.92
C GLY A 512 -11.08 -2.62 25.41
N PHE A 513 -11.37 -1.47 24.78
CA PHE A 513 -11.17 -1.26 23.33
C PHE A 513 -9.70 -1.41 22.91
N LEU A 514 -8.76 -0.90 23.70
CA LEU A 514 -7.34 -0.99 23.40
C LEU A 514 -6.86 -2.45 23.39
N LEU A 515 -7.31 -3.24 24.36
CA LEU A 515 -6.92 -4.63 24.58
C LEU A 515 -7.68 -5.62 23.70
N SER A 516 -8.92 -5.30 23.29
CA SER A 516 -9.65 -6.11 22.30
C SER A 516 -9.15 -5.87 20.88
N GLY A 517 -8.47 -4.74 20.61
CA GLY A 517 -7.91 -4.43 19.30
C GLY A 517 -7.04 -5.54 18.72
N PRO A 518 -6.02 -6.05 19.44
CA PRO A 518 -5.22 -7.19 19.01
C PRO A 518 -6.03 -8.47 18.77
N LEU A 519 -7.12 -8.71 19.51
CA LEU A 519 -8.00 -9.87 19.27
C LEU A 519 -8.78 -9.72 17.95
N ALA A 520 -9.27 -8.51 17.67
CA ALA A 520 -9.91 -8.21 16.39
C ALA A 520 -8.92 -8.34 15.22
N THR A 521 -7.67 -7.90 15.39
CA THR A 521 -6.60 -8.15 14.42
C THR A 521 -6.29 -9.64 14.28
N ALA A 522 -6.23 -10.38 15.37
CA ALA A 522 -6.03 -11.83 15.35
C ALA A 522 -7.12 -12.53 14.53
N ALA A 523 -8.39 -12.14 14.71
CA ALA A 523 -9.52 -12.62 13.92
C ALA A 523 -9.35 -12.35 12.41
N ILE A 524 -8.79 -11.18 12.04
CA ILE A 524 -8.43 -10.88 10.64
C ILE A 524 -7.33 -11.81 10.16
N THR A 525 -6.28 -12.03 10.96
CA THR A 525 -5.14 -12.89 10.59
C THR A 525 -5.46 -14.39 10.54
N VAL A 526 -6.58 -14.82 11.10
CA VAL A 526 -7.12 -16.18 10.91
C VAL A 526 -8.26 -16.22 9.88
N ASN A 527 -8.37 -15.19 9.03
CA ASN A 527 -9.39 -15.09 7.97
C ASN A 527 -10.86 -15.17 8.46
N HIS A 528 -11.12 -14.85 9.72
CA HIS A 528 -12.47 -14.82 10.31
C HIS A 528 -13.17 -13.45 10.13
N SER A 529 -12.56 -12.54 9.38
CA SER A 529 -13.13 -11.23 9.04
C SER A 529 -13.84 -11.18 7.68
N LEU A 530 -14.59 -10.10 7.44
CA LEU A 530 -15.15 -9.77 6.12
C LEU A 530 -14.08 -9.53 5.06
N VAL A 531 -12.93 -8.98 5.45
CA VAL A 531 -11.75 -8.90 4.59
C VAL A 531 -11.05 -10.25 4.67
N LYS A 532 -10.98 -10.96 3.55
CA LYS A 532 -10.30 -12.24 3.44
C LYS A 532 -9.07 -12.11 2.56
N TYR A 533 -8.06 -12.88 2.89
CA TYR A 533 -6.90 -13.13 2.05
C TYR A 533 -6.65 -14.64 1.95
N TYR A 534 -5.80 -14.98 1.00
CA TYR A 534 -5.59 -16.29 0.43
C TYR A 534 -4.10 -16.61 0.42
N PHE A 535 -3.83 -17.86 0.76
CA PHE A 535 -2.53 -18.50 0.62
C PHE A 535 -2.49 -19.31 -0.67
N LYS A 536 -1.29 -19.62 -1.13
CA LYS A 536 -1.05 -20.46 -2.31
C LYS A 536 -1.75 -21.81 -2.15
N GLU A 537 -2.60 -22.15 -3.11
CA GLU A 537 -3.34 -23.42 -3.13
C GLU A 537 -2.60 -24.50 -3.92
N PRO A 538 -2.83 -25.81 -3.65
CA PRO A 538 -2.21 -26.92 -4.38
C PRO A 538 -2.44 -26.87 -5.90
N LYS A 539 -3.57 -26.33 -6.35
CA LYS A 539 -3.86 -26.13 -7.79
C LYS A 539 -2.82 -25.25 -8.49
N THR A 540 -2.25 -24.27 -7.76
CA THR A 540 -1.19 -23.43 -8.29
C THR A 540 0.10 -24.24 -8.46
N ASP A 541 0.41 -25.16 -7.55
CA ASP A 541 1.56 -26.06 -7.68
C ASP A 541 1.41 -27.03 -8.84
N HIS A 542 0.22 -27.62 -9.03
CA HIS A 542 -0.07 -28.44 -10.20
C HIS A 542 0.09 -27.66 -11.51
N LEU A 543 -0.38 -26.42 -11.58
CA LEU A 543 -0.17 -25.59 -12.76
C LEU A 543 1.33 -25.31 -13.02
N ILE A 544 2.10 -25.01 -11.97
CA ILE A 544 3.56 -24.81 -12.06
C ILE A 544 4.24 -26.08 -12.58
N GLU A 545 3.88 -27.24 -12.04
CA GLU A 545 4.42 -28.53 -12.46
C GLU A 545 4.05 -28.87 -13.91
N THR A 546 2.77 -28.69 -14.29
CA THR A 546 2.30 -28.85 -15.67
C THR A 546 3.08 -27.97 -16.62
N ILE A 547 3.33 -26.70 -16.28
CA ILE A 547 4.14 -25.79 -17.11
C ILE A 547 5.60 -26.26 -17.19
N ARG A 548 6.19 -26.68 -16.07
CA ARG A 548 7.59 -27.11 -15.98
C ARG A 548 7.84 -28.36 -16.82
N ASN A 549 6.93 -29.33 -16.75
CA ASN A 549 7.03 -30.63 -17.39
C ASN A 549 6.66 -30.62 -18.88
N LEU A 550 6.15 -29.50 -19.41
CA LEU A 550 5.95 -29.34 -20.85
C LEU A 550 7.29 -29.40 -21.59
N SER A 551 7.46 -30.47 -22.37
CA SER A 551 8.65 -30.76 -23.18
C SER A 551 8.73 -29.95 -24.48
N VAL A 552 7.68 -29.19 -24.79
CA VAL A 552 7.65 -28.33 -25.99
C VAL A 552 8.65 -27.18 -25.85
N GLY A 553 9.45 -26.95 -26.89
CA GLY A 553 10.28 -25.73 -26.99
C GLY A 553 9.40 -24.49 -27.16
N GLY A 554 9.95 -23.29 -27.01
CA GLY A 554 9.21 -22.03 -27.24
C GLY A 554 8.53 -21.44 -26.00
N ARG A 555 7.54 -20.57 -26.21
CA ARG A 555 6.82 -19.83 -25.17
C ARG A 555 5.44 -20.43 -24.90
N ILE A 556 4.92 -20.19 -23.70
CA ILE A 556 3.55 -20.58 -23.31
C ILE A 556 2.70 -19.31 -23.17
N ALA A 557 1.59 -19.25 -23.89
CA ALA A 557 0.70 -18.10 -23.87
C ALA A 557 -0.55 -18.34 -23.01
N PHE A 558 -0.96 -17.33 -22.26
CA PHE A 558 -2.27 -17.25 -21.62
C PHE A 558 -3.17 -16.37 -22.48
N SER A 559 -4.16 -17.00 -23.12
CA SER A 559 -5.14 -16.32 -23.97
C SER A 559 -6.24 -15.65 -23.14
N GLY A 560 -6.81 -14.57 -23.67
CA GLY A 560 -7.80 -13.74 -22.99
C GLY A 560 -7.19 -12.65 -22.11
N PHE A 561 -8.00 -12.08 -21.23
CA PHE A 561 -7.59 -11.17 -20.17
C PHE A 561 -7.32 -11.95 -18.88
N VAL A 562 -6.09 -11.87 -18.39
CA VAL A 562 -5.73 -12.47 -17.11
C VAL A 562 -5.39 -11.37 -16.11
N LEU A 563 -6.13 -11.32 -15.01
CA LEU A 563 -5.89 -10.50 -13.84
C LEU A 563 -5.63 -11.38 -12.60
N HIS A 564 -6.63 -12.10 -12.08
CA HIS A 564 -6.57 -12.86 -10.81
C HIS A 564 -6.96 -14.34 -10.94
N GLU A 565 -6.85 -14.89 -12.14
CA GLU A 565 -7.33 -16.24 -12.48
C GLU A 565 -6.48 -17.34 -11.84
N LEU A 566 -5.33 -17.02 -11.25
CA LEU A 566 -4.48 -17.94 -10.49
C LEU A 566 -4.89 -17.99 -9.01
N ASN A 567 -6.14 -18.38 -8.74
CA ASN A 567 -6.71 -18.48 -7.39
C ASN A 567 -6.52 -17.20 -6.57
N HIS A 568 -7.04 -16.08 -7.09
CA HIS A 568 -6.91 -14.74 -6.49
C HIS A 568 -5.54 -14.08 -6.63
N ALA A 569 -4.59 -14.69 -7.34
CA ALA A 569 -3.24 -14.17 -7.56
C ALA A 569 -2.98 -13.79 -9.02
N HIS A 570 -1.92 -13.00 -9.25
CA HIS A 570 -1.38 -12.74 -10.58
C HIS A 570 -0.43 -13.84 -11.09
N LEU A 571 -0.24 -13.88 -12.42
CA LEU A 571 0.63 -14.85 -13.10
C LEU A 571 2.13 -14.57 -12.95
N ALA A 572 2.52 -13.36 -12.54
CA ALA A 572 3.91 -12.90 -12.56
C ALA A 572 4.98 -13.92 -12.10
N PRO A 573 4.83 -14.60 -10.94
CA PRO A 573 5.86 -15.50 -10.47
C PRO A 573 5.98 -16.79 -11.28
N LEU A 574 4.99 -17.17 -12.09
CA LEU A 574 5.03 -18.41 -12.87
C LEU A 574 6.25 -18.50 -13.79
N ALA A 575 6.67 -17.38 -14.38
CA ALA A 575 7.85 -17.36 -15.25
C ALA A 575 9.12 -17.77 -14.49
N TYR A 576 9.29 -17.29 -13.26
CA TYR A 576 10.40 -17.65 -12.39
C TYR A 576 10.27 -19.08 -11.87
N LEU A 577 9.11 -19.42 -11.29
CA LEU A 577 8.84 -20.71 -10.67
C LEU A 577 8.96 -21.88 -11.64
N THR A 578 8.71 -21.65 -12.93
CA THR A 578 8.75 -22.69 -13.96
C THR A 578 10.02 -22.66 -14.80
N GLY A 579 10.75 -21.54 -14.79
CA GLY A 579 11.88 -21.29 -15.69
C GLY A 579 11.48 -21.25 -17.18
N LYS A 580 10.19 -21.08 -17.49
CA LYS A 580 9.67 -21.05 -18.87
C LYS A 580 9.33 -19.63 -19.28
N PRO A 581 9.61 -19.22 -20.53
CA PRO A 581 9.15 -17.94 -21.05
C PRO A 581 7.64 -17.98 -21.32
N LEU A 582 6.92 -17.00 -20.77
CA LEU A 582 5.47 -16.92 -20.78
C LEU A 582 4.99 -15.68 -21.56
N MET A 583 3.73 -15.71 -21.97
CA MET A 583 3.02 -14.58 -22.54
C MET A 583 1.63 -14.45 -21.93
N ALA A 584 1.18 -13.22 -21.69
CA ALA A 584 -0.16 -12.90 -21.21
C ALA A 584 -0.51 -11.44 -21.55
N SER A 585 -1.79 -11.12 -21.62
CA SER A 585 -2.22 -9.73 -21.86
C SER A 585 -1.75 -8.77 -20.76
N SER A 586 -1.76 -9.26 -19.52
CA SER A 586 -0.95 -8.79 -18.42
C SER A 586 -0.59 -9.96 -17.50
N TYR A 587 0.54 -9.82 -16.82
CA TYR A 587 0.98 -10.73 -15.78
C TYR A 587 0.98 -10.06 -14.40
N VAL A 588 0.58 -8.78 -14.30
CA VAL A 588 0.53 -7.93 -13.09
C VAL A 588 -0.69 -7.02 -13.08
N HIS A 589 -0.97 -6.35 -11.95
CA HIS A 589 -2.02 -5.35 -11.83
C HIS A 589 -1.67 -4.00 -12.50
N ASN A 590 -1.65 -3.92 -13.84
CA ASN A 590 -1.41 -2.67 -14.58
C ASN A 590 -2.53 -2.30 -15.56
N LEU A 591 -3.56 -3.14 -15.68
CA LEU A 591 -4.69 -2.94 -16.58
C LEU A 591 -5.99 -2.81 -15.78
N TRP A 592 -6.68 -1.69 -15.98
CA TRP A 592 -8.00 -1.42 -15.40
C TRP A 592 -9.16 -1.67 -16.37
N ARG A 593 -8.83 -2.22 -17.54
CA ARG A 593 -9.77 -2.52 -18.63
C ARG A 593 -9.36 -3.83 -19.27
N TYR A 594 -10.35 -4.55 -19.79
CA TYR A 594 -10.11 -5.75 -20.57
C TYR A 594 -9.11 -5.46 -21.69
N LYS A 595 -8.02 -6.22 -21.68
CA LYS A 595 -7.08 -6.31 -22.80
C LYS A 595 -6.74 -7.77 -22.95
N GLN A 596 -6.82 -8.27 -24.17
CA GLN A 596 -6.46 -9.65 -24.45
C GLN A 596 -5.13 -9.70 -25.19
N LEU A 597 -4.49 -10.88 -25.20
CA LEU A 597 -3.12 -11.05 -25.68
C LEU A 597 -2.98 -10.74 -27.18
N PHE A 598 -3.94 -11.17 -27.99
CA PHE A 598 -3.89 -11.03 -29.45
C PHE A 598 -4.36 -9.64 -29.90
N PRO A 599 -3.58 -8.87 -30.68
CA PRO A 599 -4.03 -7.60 -31.23
C PRO A 599 -5.19 -7.76 -32.22
N HIS A 600 -6.00 -6.71 -32.39
CA HIS A 600 -7.20 -6.75 -33.25
C HIS A 600 -6.89 -7.09 -34.72
N SER A 601 -5.76 -6.59 -35.24
CA SER A 601 -5.27 -6.90 -36.59
C SER A 601 -5.12 -8.42 -36.84
N PHE A 602 -4.74 -9.19 -35.82
CA PHE A 602 -4.61 -10.64 -35.91
C PHE A 602 -5.95 -11.34 -35.68
N ILE A 603 -6.77 -10.88 -34.73
CA ILE A 603 -8.11 -11.46 -34.50
C ILE A 603 -8.98 -11.38 -35.75
N ASN A 604 -8.95 -10.24 -36.45
CA ASN A 604 -9.80 -9.97 -37.61
C ASN A 604 -9.50 -10.94 -38.76
N ARG A 605 -8.27 -11.46 -38.82
CA ARG A 605 -7.83 -12.48 -39.78
C ARG A 605 -8.06 -13.91 -39.29
N ARG A 606 -8.80 -14.10 -38.19
CA ARG A 606 -9.24 -15.39 -37.66
C ARG A 606 -8.06 -16.34 -37.43
N LEU A 607 -8.17 -17.61 -37.84
CA LEU A 607 -7.16 -18.63 -37.59
C LEU A 607 -5.76 -18.23 -38.08
N GLU A 608 -5.67 -17.75 -39.32
CA GLU A 608 -4.41 -17.35 -39.95
C GLU A 608 -3.69 -16.27 -39.16
N GLY A 609 -4.41 -15.22 -38.73
CA GLY A 609 -3.84 -14.17 -37.91
C GLY A 609 -3.42 -14.66 -36.52
N ILE A 610 -4.21 -15.53 -35.89
CA ILE A 610 -3.83 -16.11 -34.59
C ILE A 610 -2.58 -17.00 -34.73
N GLU A 611 -2.51 -17.86 -35.73
CA GLU A 611 -1.31 -18.69 -35.99
C GLU A 611 -0.08 -17.82 -36.27
N GLU A 612 -0.20 -16.79 -37.11
CA GLU A 612 0.90 -15.87 -37.39
C GLU A 612 1.41 -15.19 -36.12
N TYR A 613 0.53 -14.69 -35.25
CA TYR A 613 0.94 -14.08 -33.99
C TYR A 613 1.67 -15.09 -33.10
N LEU A 614 1.15 -16.32 -32.99
CA LEU A 614 1.79 -17.40 -32.22
C LEU A 614 3.17 -17.74 -32.80
N ASP A 615 3.32 -17.73 -34.13
CA ASP A 615 4.60 -17.97 -34.80
C ASP A 615 5.61 -16.84 -34.60
N LEU A 616 5.19 -15.59 -34.72
CA LEU A 616 6.03 -14.41 -34.48
C LEU A 616 6.62 -14.40 -33.07
N TYR A 617 5.90 -14.96 -32.09
CA TYR A 617 6.38 -15.05 -30.71
C TYR A 617 6.86 -16.45 -30.30
N ASN A 618 7.00 -17.38 -31.24
CA ASN A 618 7.48 -18.75 -30.98
C ASN A 618 6.66 -19.44 -29.87
N VAL A 619 5.34 -19.26 -29.86
CA VAL A 619 4.42 -19.85 -28.89
C VAL A 619 4.13 -21.29 -29.29
N SER A 620 4.33 -22.21 -28.36
CA SER A 620 4.15 -23.66 -28.56
C SER A 620 2.93 -24.23 -27.87
N ALA A 621 2.54 -23.62 -26.75
CA ALA A 621 1.37 -24.02 -25.99
C ALA A 621 0.57 -22.79 -25.51
N ILE A 622 -0.73 -23.00 -25.32
CA ILE A 622 -1.68 -21.96 -24.97
C ILE A 622 -2.58 -22.46 -23.83
N PHE A 623 -2.60 -21.72 -22.73
CA PHE A 623 -3.65 -21.81 -21.73
C PHE A 623 -4.83 -20.92 -22.13
N ALA A 624 -6.02 -21.51 -22.24
CA ALA A 624 -7.26 -20.80 -22.48
C ALA A 624 -8.22 -20.98 -21.31
N HIS A 625 -8.68 -19.86 -20.75
CA HIS A 625 -9.60 -19.86 -19.61
C HIS A 625 -10.98 -19.29 -19.97
N GLU A 626 -11.04 -18.31 -20.88
CA GLU A 626 -12.30 -17.75 -21.37
C GLU A 626 -13.01 -18.71 -22.34
N ARG A 627 -14.35 -18.71 -22.30
CA ARG A 627 -15.18 -19.57 -23.15
C ARG A 627 -14.87 -19.42 -24.64
N ARG A 628 -14.65 -18.18 -25.12
CA ARG A 628 -14.33 -17.91 -26.53
C ARG A 628 -13.04 -18.59 -26.96
N TRP A 629 -11.96 -18.43 -26.20
CA TRP A 629 -10.67 -19.03 -26.51
C TRP A 629 -10.67 -20.55 -26.37
N LYS A 630 -11.34 -21.08 -25.33
CA LYS A 630 -11.57 -22.53 -25.21
C LYS A 630 -12.27 -23.11 -26.44
N LYS A 631 -13.36 -22.47 -26.88
CA LYS A 631 -14.11 -22.88 -28.08
C LYS A 631 -13.25 -22.75 -29.33
N PHE A 632 -12.52 -21.65 -29.49
CA PHE A 632 -11.63 -21.41 -30.63
C PHE A 632 -10.61 -22.53 -30.78
N PHE A 633 -9.80 -22.84 -29.76
CA PHE A 633 -8.78 -23.87 -29.87
C PHE A 633 -9.36 -25.30 -29.97
N THR A 634 -10.53 -25.55 -29.37
CA THR A 634 -11.22 -26.84 -29.49
C THR A 634 -11.77 -27.08 -30.90
N ASN A 635 -12.21 -26.02 -31.59
CA ASN A 635 -12.79 -26.10 -32.93
C ASN A 635 -11.74 -26.20 -34.05
N HIS A 636 -10.44 -26.15 -33.73
CA HIS A 636 -9.35 -26.29 -34.69
C HIS A 636 -8.42 -27.46 -34.30
N PRO A 637 -8.94 -28.69 -34.18
CA PRO A 637 -8.17 -29.86 -33.75
C PRO A 637 -7.04 -30.24 -34.71
N GLU A 638 -7.09 -29.77 -35.96
CA GLU A 638 -6.03 -29.90 -36.97
C GLU A 638 -4.78 -29.07 -36.62
N LYS A 639 -4.93 -28.00 -35.83
CA LYS A 639 -3.81 -27.15 -35.40
C LYS A 639 -3.45 -27.29 -33.92
N PHE A 640 -4.41 -27.65 -33.06
CA PHE A 640 -4.23 -27.66 -31.62
C PHE A 640 -4.70 -28.98 -30.99
N VAL A 641 -3.96 -29.47 -29.99
CA VAL A 641 -4.35 -30.63 -29.18
C VAL A 641 -4.50 -30.17 -27.74
N ARG A 642 -5.65 -30.44 -27.12
CA ARG A 642 -5.81 -30.23 -25.68
C ARG A 642 -5.10 -31.36 -24.93
N VAL A 643 -4.12 -31.02 -24.09
CA VAL A 643 -3.29 -31.99 -23.36
C VAL A 643 -3.56 -32.01 -21.85
N ALA A 644 -4.08 -30.93 -21.27
CA ALA A 644 -4.41 -30.87 -19.84
C ALA A 644 -5.55 -29.90 -19.55
N THR A 645 -6.17 -30.05 -18.37
CA THR A 645 -7.13 -29.11 -17.80
C THR A 645 -6.75 -28.84 -16.35
N GLU A 646 -6.37 -27.61 -16.04
CA GLU A 646 -5.92 -27.18 -14.71
C GLU A 646 -6.89 -26.14 -14.15
N GLY A 647 -7.85 -26.60 -13.33
CA GLY A 647 -8.93 -25.76 -12.83
C GLY A 647 -9.73 -25.13 -13.97
N ARG A 648 -9.66 -23.80 -14.12
CA ARG A 648 -10.34 -23.09 -15.21
C ARG A 648 -9.55 -23.04 -16.51
N PHE A 649 -8.27 -23.39 -16.52
CA PHE A 649 -7.42 -23.30 -17.69
C PHE A 649 -7.44 -24.61 -18.48
N HIS A 650 -7.61 -24.51 -19.80
CA HIS A 650 -7.41 -25.62 -20.73
C HIS A 650 -6.10 -25.41 -21.45
N LEU A 651 -5.21 -26.39 -21.39
CA LEU A 651 -3.91 -26.34 -22.04
C LEU A 651 -3.99 -26.97 -23.42
N PHE A 652 -3.65 -26.19 -24.44
CA PHE A 652 -3.57 -26.61 -25.83
C PHE A 652 -2.11 -26.55 -26.30
N VAL A 653 -1.64 -27.60 -26.96
CA VAL A 653 -0.33 -27.66 -27.62
C VAL A 653 -0.53 -27.57 -29.12
N ARG A 654 0.34 -26.84 -29.82
CA ARG A 654 0.30 -26.71 -31.28
C ARG A 654 0.83 -27.99 -31.95
N LYS A 655 0.09 -28.51 -32.92
CA LYS A 655 0.54 -29.61 -33.79
C LYS A 655 1.66 -29.14 -34.71
N ASP A 656 2.59 -30.04 -35.02
CA ASP A 656 3.70 -29.82 -35.96
C ASP A 656 4.59 -28.60 -35.66
N PHE A 657 4.56 -28.11 -34.42
CA PHE A 657 5.30 -26.92 -34.01
C PHE A 657 6.81 -27.17 -34.03
N LYS A 658 7.52 -26.40 -34.85
CA LYS A 658 8.98 -26.37 -34.89
C LYS A 658 9.47 -25.12 -34.18
N SER A 659 10.03 -25.30 -32.98
CA SER A 659 10.52 -24.16 -32.20
C SER A 659 11.66 -23.44 -32.92
N SER A 660 11.49 -22.15 -33.16
CA SER A 660 12.54 -21.26 -33.65
C SER A 660 12.33 -19.87 -33.10
N TYR A 661 13.36 -19.35 -32.42
CA TYR A 661 13.42 -17.95 -31.99
C TYR A 661 13.93 -17.01 -33.10
N PHE A 662 14.12 -17.51 -34.32
CA PHE A 662 14.60 -16.75 -35.47
C PHE A 662 13.47 -16.60 -36.48
N LEU A 663 13.14 -15.36 -36.84
CA LEU A 663 12.26 -15.03 -37.96
C LEU A 663 13.06 -14.96 -39.28
N LYS A 664 14.28 -14.41 -39.21
CA LYS A 664 15.27 -14.40 -40.31
C LYS A 664 16.64 -14.83 -39.79
N GLY A 665 17.46 -15.39 -40.67
CA GLY A 665 18.77 -15.92 -40.31
C GLY A 665 18.68 -17.26 -39.57
N GLN A 666 19.81 -17.73 -39.07
CA GLN A 666 19.90 -19.01 -38.36
C GLN A 666 20.74 -18.86 -37.10
N GLY A 667 20.38 -19.60 -36.05
CA GLY A 667 21.12 -19.59 -34.80
C GLY A 667 20.50 -20.48 -33.73
N LYS A 668 20.99 -20.35 -32.51
CA LYS A 668 20.47 -21.04 -31.33
C LYS A 668 20.47 -20.10 -30.13
N VAL A 669 19.36 -20.04 -29.40
CA VAL A 669 19.34 -19.44 -28.06
C VAL A 669 20.00 -20.41 -27.10
N LEU A 670 21.06 -19.97 -26.43
CA LEU A 670 21.82 -20.78 -25.48
C LEU A 670 21.23 -20.69 -24.08
N GLN A 671 20.88 -19.48 -23.64
CA GLN A 671 20.40 -19.21 -22.30
C GLN A 671 19.46 -17.99 -22.29
N GLN A 672 18.45 -18.05 -21.43
CA GLN A 672 17.60 -16.91 -21.08
C GLN A 672 17.72 -16.69 -19.58
N ASN A 673 18.15 -15.48 -19.19
CA ASN A 673 18.21 -15.04 -17.81
C ASN A 673 17.14 -13.97 -17.57
N SER A 674 16.93 -13.58 -16.31
CA SER A 674 16.01 -12.52 -15.91
C SER A 674 16.24 -11.17 -16.59
N ASN A 675 17.47 -10.90 -17.05
CA ASN A 675 17.89 -9.61 -17.62
C ASN A 675 18.55 -9.68 -19.00
N SER A 676 18.68 -10.87 -19.59
CA SER A 676 19.46 -11.05 -20.83
C SER A 676 19.09 -12.30 -21.60
N VAL A 677 19.35 -12.27 -22.91
CA VAL A 677 19.26 -13.44 -23.79
C VAL A 677 20.64 -13.69 -24.39
N THR A 678 21.14 -14.92 -24.23
CA THR A 678 22.42 -15.34 -24.79
C THR A 678 22.16 -16.30 -25.95
N LEU A 679 22.78 -16.04 -27.10
CA LEU A 679 22.56 -16.78 -28.35
C LEU A 679 23.84 -16.93 -29.18
N LYS A 680 23.83 -17.86 -30.14
CA LYS A 680 24.86 -18.02 -31.18
C LYS A 680 24.21 -17.93 -32.55
N LEU A 681 24.77 -17.11 -33.42
CA LEU A 681 24.29 -16.95 -34.80
C LEU A 681 25.16 -17.75 -35.78
N LYS A 682 24.51 -18.31 -36.80
CA LYS A 682 25.14 -18.91 -37.97
C LYS A 682 25.12 -17.98 -39.19
N SER A 683 24.35 -16.89 -39.13
CA SER A 683 24.29 -15.83 -40.14
C SER A 683 24.83 -14.51 -39.58
N LYS A 684 25.33 -13.62 -40.45
CA LYS A 684 25.84 -12.29 -40.05
C LYS A 684 24.71 -11.40 -39.53
N ASP A 685 23.54 -11.54 -40.14
CA ASP A 685 22.34 -10.81 -39.77
C ASP A 685 21.22 -11.79 -39.39
N ALA A 686 20.41 -11.41 -38.41
CA ALA A 686 19.29 -12.22 -37.94
C ALA A 686 18.18 -11.36 -37.31
N VAL A 687 16.93 -11.78 -37.49
CA VAL A 687 15.78 -11.21 -36.77
C VAL A 687 15.33 -12.22 -35.74
N ILE A 688 15.42 -11.86 -34.46
CA ILE A 688 15.04 -12.73 -33.35
C ILE A 688 13.67 -12.35 -32.80
N LYS A 689 12.91 -13.36 -32.36
CA LYS A 689 11.54 -13.25 -31.87
C LYS A 689 11.47 -12.73 -30.44
N TYR A 690 12.01 -11.53 -30.23
CA TYR A 690 12.00 -10.77 -28.99
C TYR A 690 11.66 -9.32 -29.28
N ASN A 691 10.93 -8.66 -28.38
CA ASN A 691 10.52 -7.28 -28.55
C ASN A 691 11.72 -6.34 -28.53
N TYR A 692 11.78 -5.44 -29.51
CA TYR A 692 12.79 -4.41 -29.56
C TYR A 692 12.49 -3.26 -28.60
N PHE A 693 13.55 -2.75 -27.98
CA PHE A 693 13.55 -1.47 -27.28
C PHE A 693 14.84 -0.70 -27.63
N PRO A 694 14.78 0.64 -27.70
CA PRO A 694 15.93 1.46 -28.10
C PRO A 694 17.10 1.42 -27.11
N PHE A 695 16.88 0.92 -25.89
CA PHE A 695 17.92 0.76 -24.87
C PHE A 695 18.62 -0.60 -24.92
N LEU A 696 18.32 -1.46 -25.89
CA LEU A 696 18.96 -2.77 -26.01
C LEU A 696 20.35 -2.65 -26.64
N GLU A 697 21.28 -3.45 -26.12
CA GLU A 697 22.62 -3.60 -26.65
C GLU A 697 22.95 -5.09 -26.80
N ALA A 698 23.77 -5.43 -27.79
CA ALA A 698 24.25 -6.77 -28.04
C ALA A 698 25.78 -6.79 -28.17
N THR A 699 26.41 -7.79 -27.60
CA THR A 699 27.88 -7.93 -27.66
C THR A 699 28.32 -8.24 -29.10
N GLY A 700 29.02 -7.30 -29.74
CA GLY A 700 29.60 -7.48 -31.08
C GLY A 700 28.59 -7.40 -32.22
N CYS A 701 27.38 -6.91 -31.99
CA CYS A 701 26.34 -6.74 -33.02
C CYS A 701 25.72 -5.35 -32.94
N ALA A 702 25.27 -4.82 -34.08
CA ALA A 702 24.33 -3.70 -34.07
C ALA A 702 22.91 -4.21 -33.77
N VAL A 703 22.15 -3.47 -32.98
CA VAL A 703 20.76 -3.81 -32.60
C VAL A 703 19.82 -2.80 -33.24
N LYS A 704 18.86 -3.27 -34.05
CA LYS A 704 17.90 -2.44 -34.78
C LYS A 704 16.45 -2.92 -34.59
N PRO A 705 15.45 -2.03 -34.77
CA PRO A 705 14.05 -2.42 -34.81
C PRO A 705 13.71 -3.08 -36.15
N TYR A 706 13.03 -4.23 -36.11
CA TYR A 706 12.44 -4.87 -37.28
C TYR A 706 10.92 -4.91 -37.16
N GLN A 707 10.22 -4.23 -38.06
CA GLN A 707 8.76 -4.23 -38.09
C GLN A 707 8.26 -5.55 -38.71
N ALA A 708 7.88 -6.51 -37.85
CA ALA A 708 7.43 -7.83 -38.31
C ALA A 708 5.93 -7.85 -38.65
N ALA A 709 5.13 -7.03 -37.96
CA ALA A 709 3.70 -6.79 -38.22
C ALA A 709 3.31 -5.42 -37.62
N PRO A 710 2.14 -4.82 -37.91
CA PRO A 710 1.81 -3.45 -37.48
C PRO A 710 2.01 -3.19 -35.98
N GLU A 711 1.68 -4.15 -35.13
CA GLU A 711 1.85 -4.05 -33.67
C GLU A 711 3.03 -4.86 -33.10
N VAL A 712 3.87 -5.46 -33.96
CA VAL A 712 4.98 -6.34 -33.55
C VAL A 712 6.31 -5.82 -34.09
N VAL A 713 7.14 -5.30 -33.20
CA VAL A 713 8.50 -4.84 -33.49
C VAL A 713 9.50 -5.74 -32.80
N LEU A 714 10.28 -6.47 -33.59
CA LEU A 714 11.24 -7.45 -33.12
C LEU A 714 12.68 -6.92 -33.19
N VAL A 715 13.59 -7.61 -32.51
CA VAL A 715 15.02 -7.28 -32.52
C VAL A 715 15.68 -7.82 -33.78
N GLU A 716 16.32 -6.94 -34.54
CA GLU A 716 17.26 -7.28 -35.60
C GLU A 716 18.69 -7.10 -35.11
N LEU A 717 19.52 -8.10 -35.38
CA LEU A 717 20.94 -8.12 -35.09
C LEU A 717 21.70 -8.09 -36.41
N GLU A 718 22.57 -7.10 -36.60
CA GLU A 718 23.37 -6.94 -37.81
C GLU A 718 24.88 -7.01 -37.51
N ASN A 719 25.64 -7.41 -38.53
CA ASN A 719 27.10 -7.45 -38.51
C ASN A 719 27.67 -8.28 -37.35
N CYS A 720 26.97 -9.36 -37.00
CA CYS A 720 27.31 -10.20 -35.87
C CYS A 720 28.48 -11.15 -36.16
N PRO A 721 29.32 -11.45 -35.14
CA PRO A 721 30.34 -12.48 -35.26
C PRO A 721 29.69 -13.87 -35.33
N LEU A 722 30.00 -14.61 -36.39
CA LEU A 722 29.49 -15.96 -36.60
C LEU A 722 29.97 -16.93 -35.53
N ASN A 723 29.08 -17.79 -35.05
CA ASN A 723 29.29 -18.84 -34.04
C ASN A 723 29.88 -18.36 -32.69
N ARG A 724 30.02 -17.05 -32.48
CA ARG A 724 30.38 -16.46 -31.18
C ARG A 724 29.14 -16.25 -30.33
N THR A 725 29.36 -16.27 -29.02
CA THR A 725 28.32 -16.01 -28.04
C THR A 725 27.96 -14.53 -28.07
N ILE A 726 26.69 -14.23 -28.32
CA ILE A 726 26.11 -12.89 -28.32
C ILE A 726 25.17 -12.78 -27.13
N THR A 727 25.33 -11.74 -26.32
CA THR A 727 24.42 -11.43 -25.21
C THR A 727 23.65 -10.17 -25.54
N LEU A 728 22.34 -10.31 -25.72
CA LEU A 728 21.39 -9.21 -25.79
C LEU A 728 20.95 -8.86 -24.36
N LYS A 729 21.12 -7.60 -23.97
CA LYS A 729 20.69 -7.08 -22.67
C LYS A 729 20.31 -5.62 -22.80
N SER A 730 19.81 -5.04 -21.72
CA SER A 730 19.63 -3.59 -21.69
C SER A 730 20.91 -2.85 -21.33
N MET A 731 21.07 -1.66 -21.88
CA MET A 731 22.03 -0.67 -21.42
C MET A 731 21.82 -0.35 -19.92
N PRO A 732 22.90 -0.10 -19.16
CA PRO A 732 22.81 0.39 -17.79
C PRO A 732 21.97 1.66 -17.66
N ALA A 733 21.25 1.81 -16.53
CA ALA A 733 20.30 2.90 -16.32
C ALA A 733 20.91 4.30 -16.53
N TYR A 734 22.15 4.53 -16.09
CA TYR A 734 22.83 5.82 -16.27
C TYR A 734 23.08 6.16 -17.76
N ARG A 735 23.40 5.16 -18.61
CA ARG A 735 23.51 5.38 -20.06
C ARG A 735 22.16 5.67 -20.70
N ARG A 736 21.09 5.04 -20.21
CA ARG A 736 19.72 5.30 -20.69
C ARG A 736 19.28 6.74 -20.46
N LEU A 737 19.76 7.39 -19.39
CA LEU A 737 19.49 8.81 -19.13
C LEU A 737 20.18 9.72 -20.17
N LEU A 738 21.42 9.40 -20.56
CA LEU A 738 22.19 10.16 -21.54
C LEU A 738 21.70 9.97 -22.98
N PHE A 739 21.08 8.85 -23.30
CA PHE A 739 20.58 8.55 -24.65
C PHE A 739 19.23 9.21 -25.00
N ARG A 740 18.54 9.79 -24.01
CA ARG A 740 17.21 10.41 -24.18
C ARG A 740 17.25 11.94 -24.31
N SER A 741 18.37 12.56 -23.98
CA SER A 741 18.70 13.94 -24.34
C SER A 741 19.20 13.98 -25.77
#